data_AF-A0A1C7EKQ2-F1
#
_entry.id   AF-A0A1C7EKQ2-F1
#
_cell.length_a   1.000
_cell.length_b   1.000
_cell.length_c   1.000
_cell.angle_alpha   90.00
_cell.angle_beta   90.00
_cell.angle_gamma   90.00
#
_symmetry.space_group_name_H-M   'P 1'
#
loop_
_entity.id
_entity.type
_entity.pdbx_description
1 polymer ?
#
loop_
_entity_poly.entity_id
_entity_poly.type
_entity_poly.pdbx_seq_one_letter_code
_entity_poly.pdbx_strand_id
1 'polypeptide(L)'
;MKIDKLVIYGFGKHENRTIELGQQMILFDGPNEAGKTTIQQFIIQVLFGFPARNQIQLRYEPKSGGKYGGQLYLTDPQYGKLVIERIKGKSAGDVTITFEDGRRGGEAELKQVLRNYDRASFEAIFSFSVHELQGLDQLSETELSRTLLASGTTGIDALTHLESQLEKQMGELFKKSGRKPLVNALAEELREMEKELKDYRQRAELYSPSIERLQVIAHRLQAIEDEEMTKDQELKEITKWQQAAPLFAEKLTLTSQLDKLEIDQFPAEGRRQMDRLVDQVTQTKAEMEYVTNQLNRLANPEKADSMELIENLLNRESDWHQLNVQLVQKQNEAIELTEERDELLALLGLTEQQAMNVDVSLNQEEQLAERLKELDLEDENQRFTQRSLQEEKNNLARAEQDLANFLAQEPTEKERLAAEEWPRISSQLAEAKAALNFQNGSAAQDRLVTFALIGVGLLVAIYGFFQATILLIVIGLATLGTGLWLFAKTAKSDELPANYAELLERYNGKEQEYETILKKVAEFDLQLDALMNNVEKSKKNVANYSSIKSNSEAETAYQQLLLEIGLSSTVRRTMAMELFEKLRKVHASSSRLLRIKDEIEQLKAQQNEWLAKAQKACGKDIAIEGLIASLRSELSVRKQKQEHWNKVKSEQNSLQEKYDQLRALQKQLEKDQQTLLTYAHAEEVFDFYRLADQWEKKQEMKRALQLTQAQLQSIGNVEGRPNWELEDAQRAIEQIQSALNQLKVERNELLKEQADKQQLTQMLVSDTSYEEKLQQFEEAKARFVDLAKQWSVNKAIVEAINQTMNELKEKKLPAVLTNAQRYFSKLTNGAYQKLSMNQTGFFEAKRQDGTYFPIAELSQATKEQAYLALRLSLAVSMKQSHPFPFIMDDAFVHFDRSRLQQMINLVKELQEEHQFIYFTCHEDMQQAWPSAQIIHLANTERSVHS
;
A
#
# COMPACT_ATOMS: atom_id res chain seq x y z
N MET A 1 -18.87 -20.30 -40.41
CA MET A 1 -19.45 -21.48 -39.76
C MET A 1 -20.86 -21.68 -40.31
N LYS A 2 -21.17 -22.89 -40.75
CA LYS A 2 -22.50 -23.34 -41.16
C LYS A 2 -22.82 -24.66 -40.47
N ILE A 3 -24.08 -24.89 -40.12
CA ILE A 3 -24.57 -26.16 -39.56
C ILE A 3 -25.16 -26.98 -40.71
N ASP A 4 -24.59 -28.15 -40.96
CA ASP A 4 -24.98 -29.01 -42.08
C ASP A 4 -25.93 -30.13 -41.62
N LYS A 5 -25.78 -30.63 -40.40
CA LYS A 5 -26.60 -31.75 -39.88
C LYS A 5 -26.74 -31.71 -38.35
N LEU A 6 -27.94 -32.03 -37.87
CA LEU A 6 -28.26 -32.24 -36.46
C LEU A 6 -28.53 -33.73 -36.22
N VAL A 7 -27.89 -34.34 -35.22
CA VAL A 7 -28.19 -35.71 -34.77
C VAL A 7 -28.57 -35.66 -33.29
N ILE A 8 -29.85 -35.82 -32.98
CA ILE A 8 -30.39 -35.74 -31.62
C ILE A 8 -30.55 -37.16 -31.08
N TYR A 9 -29.80 -37.52 -30.03
CA TYR A 9 -30.00 -38.80 -29.34
C TYR A 9 -31.24 -38.75 -28.45
N GLY A 10 -31.32 -37.70 -27.64
CA GLY A 10 -32.43 -37.44 -26.74
C GLY A 10 -32.31 -36.04 -26.15
N PHE A 11 -33.25 -35.17 -26.50
CA PHE A 11 -33.30 -33.78 -26.02
C PHE A 11 -34.74 -33.27 -26.00
N GLY A 12 -35.28 -33.07 -24.80
CA GLY A 12 -36.68 -32.72 -24.53
C GLY A 12 -37.64 -33.79 -25.04
N LYS A 13 -38.38 -33.47 -26.11
CA LYS A 13 -39.35 -34.38 -26.76
C LYS A 13 -38.82 -35.08 -28.01
N HIS A 14 -37.61 -34.77 -28.47
CA HIS A 14 -37.01 -35.39 -29.66
C HIS A 14 -36.02 -36.47 -29.25
N GLU A 15 -36.15 -37.65 -29.83
CA GLU A 15 -35.27 -38.80 -29.61
C GLU A 15 -34.92 -39.45 -30.94
N ASN A 16 -33.66 -39.90 -31.07
CA ASN A 16 -33.11 -40.58 -32.26
C ASN A 16 -33.44 -39.89 -33.59
N ARG A 17 -33.34 -38.56 -33.64
CA ARG A 17 -33.73 -37.75 -34.80
C ARG A 17 -32.50 -37.22 -35.54
N THR A 18 -32.43 -37.41 -36.84
CA THR A 18 -31.41 -36.80 -37.71
C THR A 18 -32.06 -35.81 -38.65
N ILE A 19 -31.49 -34.61 -38.77
CA ILE A 19 -32.02 -33.50 -39.58
C ILE A 19 -30.88 -32.92 -40.41
N GLU A 20 -31.02 -32.94 -41.73
CA GLU A 20 -30.06 -32.31 -42.65
C GLU A 20 -30.48 -30.87 -42.96
N LEU A 21 -29.51 -29.96 -42.96
CA LEU A 21 -29.70 -28.52 -43.12
C LEU A 21 -29.01 -28.03 -44.39
N GLY A 22 -29.67 -27.12 -45.09
CA GLY A 22 -29.20 -26.46 -46.30
C GLY A 22 -28.24 -25.31 -45.99
N GLN A 23 -27.78 -24.62 -47.03
CA GLN A 23 -26.64 -23.68 -46.89
C GLN A 23 -26.99 -22.21 -46.70
N GLN A 24 -28.26 -21.82 -46.85
CA GLN A 24 -28.72 -20.42 -46.82
C GLN A 24 -29.85 -20.24 -45.79
N MET A 25 -31.11 -20.32 -46.20
CA MET A 25 -32.28 -20.16 -45.32
C MET A 25 -32.95 -21.51 -45.04
N ILE A 26 -33.12 -21.85 -43.76
CA ILE A 26 -33.79 -23.05 -43.28
C ILE A 26 -35.00 -22.62 -42.45
N LEU A 27 -36.17 -23.17 -42.78
CA LEU A 27 -37.43 -22.90 -42.10
C LEU A 27 -37.92 -24.15 -41.37
N PHE A 28 -37.90 -24.14 -40.05
CA PHE A 28 -38.54 -25.15 -39.21
C PHE A 28 -39.99 -24.76 -38.95
N ASP A 29 -40.89 -25.53 -39.55
CA ASP A 29 -42.33 -25.30 -39.49
C ASP A 29 -43.04 -26.35 -38.64
N GLY A 30 -44.05 -25.92 -37.87
CA GLY A 30 -44.93 -26.83 -37.15
C GLY A 30 -45.82 -26.12 -36.12
N PRO A 31 -46.83 -26.79 -35.57
CA PRO A 31 -47.69 -26.19 -34.55
C PRO A 31 -46.92 -25.87 -33.27
N ASN A 32 -47.54 -25.13 -32.36
CA ASN A 32 -47.02 -24.99 -31.00
C ASN A 32 -46.88 -26.38 -30.36
N GLU A 33 -45.93 -26.53 -29.44
CA GLU A 33 -45.57 -27.82 -28.84
C GLU A 33 -44.90 -28.83 -29.78
N ALA A 34 -44.71 -28.52 -31.08
CA ALA A 34 -43.95 -29.35 -32.02
C ALA A 34 -42.44 -29.50 -31.67
N GLY A 35 -41.96 -28.78 -30.64
CA GLY A 35 -40.60 -28.87 -30.13
C GLY A 35 -39.60 -28.03 -30.92
N LYS A 36 -40.05 -26.92 -31.51
CA LYS A 36 -39.22 -25.91 -32.21
C LYS A 36 -38.11 -25.36 -31.31
N THR A 37 -38.51 -24.70 -30.22
CA THR A 37 -37.59 -24.17 -29.19
C THR A 37 -36.71 -25.26 -28.58
N THR A 38 -37.16 -26.53 -28.53
CA THR A 38 -36.33 -27.66 -28.09
C THR A 38 -35.16 -27.93 -29.04
N ILE A 39 -35.37 -27.84 -30.36
CA ILE A 39 -34.29 -27.99 -31.36
C ILE A 39 -33.37 -26.77 -31.36
N GLN A 40 -33.92 -25.57 -31.22
CA GLN A 40 -33.12 -24.35 -31.07
C GLN A 40 -32.16 -24.47 -29.86
N GLN A 41 -32.70 -24.85 -28.70
CA GLN A 41 -31.90 -25.04 -27.48
C GLN A 41 -30.92 -26.21 -27.59
N PHE A 42 -31.24 -27.25 -28.37
CA PHE A 42 -30.29 -28.31 -28.67
C PHE A 42 -29.05 -27.77 -29.38
N ILE A 43 -29.21 -26.94 -30.42
CA ILE A 43 -28.09 -26.34 -31.15
C ILE A 43 -27.23 -25.52 -30.18
N ILE A 44 -27.84 -24.62 -29.40
CA ILE A 44 -27.13 -23.73 -28.47
C ILE A 44 -26.41 -24.53 -27.39
N GLN A 45 -27.07 -25.50 -26.76
CA GLN A 45 -26.50 -26.26 -25.64
C GLN A 45 -25.44 -27.28 -26.08
N VAL A 46 -25.47 -27.79 -27.31
CA VAL A 46 -24.35 -28.60 -27.83
C VAL A 46 -23.11 -27.73 -28.04
N LEU A 47 -23.27 -26.50 -28.54
CA LEU A 47 -22.16 -25.56 -28.74
C LEU A 47 -21.57 -25.04 -27.41
N PHE A 48 -22.41 -24.62 -26.46
CA PHE A 48 -21.95 -23.90 -25.26
C PHE A 48 -22.09 -24.67 -23.94
N GLY A 49 -22.64 -25.88 -23.97
CA GLY A 49 -22.83 -26.72 -22.79
C GLY A 49 -24.24 -26.67 -22.21
N PHE A 50 -24.57 -27.71 -21.45
CA PHE A 50 -25.83 -27.85 -20.73
C PHE A 50 -25.84 -26.98 -19.46
N PRO A 51 -26.97 -26.32 -19.14
CA PRO A 51 -27.10 -25.57 -17.90
C PRO A 51 -26.83 -26.41 -16.65
N ALA A 52 -26.31 -25.77 -15.60
CA ALA A 52 -26.15 -26.39 -14.29
C ALA A 52 -27.51 -26.56 -13.60
N ARG A 53 -27.64 -27.53 -12.68
CA ARG A 53 -28.92 -27.85 -12.00
C ARG A 53 -29.51 -26.69 -11.18
N ASN A 54 -28.69 -25.71 -10.80
CA ASN A 54 -29.07 -24.53 -10.02
C ASN A 54 -29.34 -23.28 -10.88
N GLN A 55 -29.19 -23.36 -12.20
CA GLN A 55 -29.51 -22.25 -13.11
C GLN A 55 -30.99 -22.27 -13.49
N ILE A 56 -31.53 -21.09 -13.80
CA ILE A 56 -32.94 -20.90 -14.19
C ILE A 56 -33.26 -21.60 -15.54
N GLN A 57 -32.24 -21.79 -16.39
CA GLN A 57 -32.39 -22.36 -17.74
C GLN A 57 -32.65 -23.87 -17.70
N LEU A 58 -33.54 -24.34 -18.58
CA LEU A 58 -33.91 -25.74 -18.70
C LEU A 58 -32.82 -26.57 -19.38
N ARG A 59 -32.54 -27.77 -18.84
CA ARG A 59 -31.61 -28.74 -19.44
C ARG A 59 -32.25 -29.58 -20.55
N TYR A 60 -33.58 -29.60 -20.67
CA TYR A 60 -34.30 -30.44 -21.64
C TYR A 60 -33.87 -31.92 -21.60
N GLU A 61 -33.71 -32.50 -20.41
CA GLU A 61 -33.44 -33.94 -20.30
C GLU A 61 -34.68 -34.73 -20.80
N PRO A 62 -34.51 -35.77 -21.63
CA PRO A 62 -35.62 -36.55 -22.17
C PRO A 62 -36.39 -37.27 -21.06
N LYS A 63 -37.71 -37.11 -21.03
CA LYS A 63 -38.58 -37.68 -19.98
C LYS A 63 -38.76 -39.20 -20.10
N SER A 64 -38.61 -39.74 -21.31
CA SER A 64 -38.70 -41.17 -21.64
C SER A 64 -37.48 -41.98 -21.18
N GLY A 65 -36.39 -41.29 -20.78
CA GLY A 65 -35.09 -41.91 -20.52
C GLY A 65 -34.35 -42.24 -21.82
N GLY A 66 -33.02 -42.26 -21.79
CA GLY A 66 -32.20 -42.50 -22.99
C GLY A 66 -30.87 -41.77 -22.99
N LYS A 67 -30.15 -41.83 -24.11
CA LYS A 67 -28.90 -41.07 -24.32
C LYS A 67 -29.25 -39.58 -24.43
N TYR A 68 -28.80 -38.78 -23.45
CA TYR A 68 -29.01 -37.33 -23.43
C TYR A 68 -27.87 -36.62 -24.15
N GLY A 69 -28.22 -35.79 -25.14
CA GLY A 69 -27.28 -35.06 -25.99
C GLY A 69 -27.41 -35.39 -27.48
N GLY A 70 -26.35 -35.13 -28.23
CA GLY A 70 -26.32 -35.35 -29.68
C GLY A 70 -25.10 -34.74 -30.37
N GLN A 71 -25.16 -34.64 -31.70
CA GLN A 71 -24.09 -34.16 -32.56
C GLN A 71 -24.54 -33.02 -33.48
N LEU A 72 -23.63 -32.09 -33.74
CA LEU A 72 -23.72 -31.06 -34.78
C LEU A 72 -22.61 -31.29 -35.79
N TYR A 73 -22.96 -31.38 -37.07
CA TYR A 73 -22.01 -31.39 -38.18
C TYR A 73 -21.93 -29.97 -38.70
N LEU A 74 -20.72 -29.43 -38.75
CA LEU A 74 -20.46 -28.04 -39.07
C LEU A 74 -19.40 -27.94 -40.18
N THR A 75 -19.51 -26.91 -41.00
CA THR A 75 -18.46 -26.47 -41.92
C THR A 75 -17.99 -25.07 -41.51
N ASP A 76 -16.72 -24.92 -41.17
CA ASP A 76 -16.10 -23.64 -40.80
C ASP A 76 -15.06 -23.18 -41.84
N PRO A 77 -15.00 -21.88 -42.20
CA PRO A 77 -14.01 -21.36 -43.14
C PRO A 77 -12.55 -21.60 -42.73
N GLN A 78 -12.27 -21.62 -41.42
CA GLN A 78 -10.91 -21.79 -40.90
C GLN A 78 -10.59 -23.26 -40.58
N TYR A 79 -11.57 -24.01 -40.07
CA TYR A 79 -11.35 -25.36 -39.54
C TYR A 79 -11.89 -26.50 -40.43
N GLY A 80 -12.48 -26.19 -41.59
CA GLY A 80 -13.05 -27.18 -42.49
C GLY A 80 -14.30 -27.86 -41.91
N LYS A 81 -14.54 -29.13 -42.29
CA LYS A 81 -15.65 -29.91 -41.75
C LYS A 81 -15.31 -30.50 -40.39
N LEU A 82 -16.23 -30.36 -39.44
CA LEU A 82 -16.06 -30.88 -38.09
C LEU A 82 -17.38 -31.34 -37.48
N VAL A 83 -17.29 -32.26 -36.52
CA VAL A 83 -18.43 -32.80 -35.77
C VAL A 83 -18.25 -32.47 -34.31
N ILE A 84 -19.21 -31.78 -33.71
CA ILE A 84 -19.27 -31.52 -32.27
C ILE A 84 -20.30 -32.46 -31.67
N GLU A 85 -19.85 -33.40 -30.84
CA GLU A 85 -20.70 -34.28 -30.05
C GLU A 85 -20.69 -33.82 -28.60
N ARG A 86 -21.87 -33.59 -28.03
CA ARG A 86 -22.00 -33.33 -26.58
C ARG A 86 -23.02 -34.27 -25.96
N ILE A 87 -22.60 -34.96 -24.90
CA ILE A 87 -23.41 -35.94 -24.18
C ILE A 87 -23.39 -35.66 -22.67
N LYS A 88 -24.29 -36.32 -21.93
CA LYS A 88 -24.30 -36.26 -20.45
C LYS A 88 -22.93 -36.62 -19.87
N GLY A 89 -22.37 -35.71 -19.08
CA GLY A 89 -21.00 -35.80 -18.57
C GLY A 89 -20.74 -34.91 -17.35
N LYS A 90 -19.47 -34.61 -17.05
CA LYS A 90 -19.11 -33.78 -15.89
C LYS A 90 -19.47 -32.30 -16.15
N SER A 91 -20.04 -31.63 -15.16
CA SER A 91 -20.46 -30.22 -15.22
C SER A 91 -21.50 -29.92 -16.33
N ALA A 92 -21.05 -29.39 -17.48
CA ALA A 92 -21.90 -28.92 -18.59
C ALA A 92 -22.10 -29.98 -19.71
N GLY A 93 -21.66 -31.22 -19.49
CA GLY A 93 -21.69 -32.30 -20.47
C GLY A 93 -20.34 -32.50 -21.14
N ASP A 94 -19.99 -33.76 -21.40
CA ASP A 94 -18.71 -34.10 -22.02
C ASP A 94 -18.81 -33.82 -23.52
N VAL A 95 -17.86 -33.06 -24.06
CA VAL A 95 -17.79 -32.69 -25.47
C VAL A 95 -16.63 -33.37 -26.17
N THR A 96 -16.87 -33.82 -27.39
CA THR A 96 -15.86 -34.36 -28.29
C THR A 96 -16.01 -33.67 -29.64
N ILE A 97 -14.92 -33.10 -30.13
CA ILE A 97 -14.83 -32.56 -31.50
C ILE A 97 -14.08 -33.55 -32.36
N THR A 98 -14.58 -33.85 -33.53
CA THR A 98 -13.87 -34.64 -34.54
C THR A 98 -13.67 -33.80 -35.79
N PHE A 99 -12.42 -33.58 -36.19
CA PHE A 99 -12.04 -32.84 -37.41
C PHE A 99 -11.97 -33.79 -38.62
N GLU A 100 -11.97 -33.22 -39.83
CA GLU A 100 -11.91 -33.99 -41.09
C GLU A 100 -10.65 -34.86 -41.24
N ASP A 101 -9.54 -34.47 -40.61
CA ASP A 101 -8.29 -35.23 -40.57
C ASP A 101 -8.31 -36.39 -39.55
N GLY A 102 -9.42 -36.60 -38.84
CA GLY A 102 -9.59 -37.61 -37.80
C GLY A 102 -9.09 -37.18 -36.40
N ARG A 103 -8.53 -35.98 -36.26
CA ARG A 103 -8.10 -35.43 -34.96
C ARG A 103 -9.31 -35.25 -34.04
N ARG A 104 -9.12 -35.52 -32.74
CA ARG A 104 -10.14 -35.28 -31.71
C ARG A 104 -9.72 -34.19 -30.74
N GLY A 105 -10.67 -33.33 -30.37
CA GLY A 105 -10.51 -32.26 -29.39
C GLY A 105 -11.60 -32.29 -28.31
N GLY A 106 -11.39 -31.54 -27.23
CA GLY A 106 -12.35 -31.35 -26.13
C GLY A 106 -12.81 -29.91 -26.02
N GLU A 107 -13.07 -29.46 -24.79
CA GLU A 107 -13.62 -28.11 -24.52
C GLU A 107 -12.64 -26.98 -24.88
N ALA A 108 -11.32 -27.22 -24.82
CA ALA A 108 -10.31 -26.22 -25.17
C ALA A 108 -10.31 -25.93 -26.69
N GLU A 109 -10.34 -26.98 -27.50
CA GLU A 109 -10.46 -26.88 -28.95
C GLU A 109 -11.83 -26.31 -29.35
N LEU A 110 -12.90 -26.64 -28.60
CA LEU A 110 -14.22 -26.04 -28.84
C LEU A 110 -14.21 -24.53 -28.69
N LYS A 111 -13.59 -24.04 -27.62
CA LYS A 111 -13.43 -22.59 -27.41
C LYS A 111 -12.69 -21.94 -28.58
N GLN A 112 -11.69 -22.60 -29.16
CA GLN A 112 -10.98 -22.07 -30.34
C GLN A 112 -11.84 -22.08 -31.61
N VAL A 113 -12.62 -23.15 -31.85
CA VAL A 113 -13.57 -23.23 -32.99
C VAL A 113 -14.65 -22.15 -32.86
N LEU A 114 -15.11 -21.92 -31.63
CA LEU A 114 -16.03 -20.83 -31.27
C LEU A 114 -15.32 -19.49 -31.07
N ARG A 115 -14.02 -19.35 -31.38
CA ARG A 115 -13.27 -18.09 -31.33
C ARG A 115 -13.36 -17.34 -29.99
N ASN A 116 -13.43 -18.10 -28.88
CA ASN A 116 -13.63 -17.62 -27.52
C ASN A 116 -14.92 -16.81 -27.31
N TYR A 117 -15.92 -16.97 -28.18
CA TYR A 117 -17.26 -16.48 -27.94
C TYR A 117 -17.92 -17.30 -26.83
N ASP A 118 -18.55 -16.62 -25.88
CA ASP A 118 -19.39 -17.27 -24.90
C ASP A 118 -20.86 -17.34 -25.37
N ARG A 119 -21.67 -18.10 -24.61
CA ARG A 119 -23.09 -18.30 -24.92
C ARG A 119 -23.84 -16.97 -24.96
N ALA A 120 -23.60 -16.11 -23.96
CA ALA A 120 -24.32 -14.85 -23.81
C ALA A 120 -24.06 -13.91 -24.99
N SER A 121 -22.81 -13.78 -25.42
CA SER A 121 -22.44 -12.97 -26.59
C SER A 121 -23.03 -13.56 -27.88
N PHE A 122 -23.04 -14.89 -28.01
CA PHE A 122 -23.67 -15.55 -29.16
C PHE A 122 -25.18 -15.29 -29.20
N GLU A 123 -25.87 -15.50 -28.09
CA GLU A 123 -27.32 -15.27 -27.98
C GLU A 123 -27.67 -13.79 -28.20
N ALA A 124 -26.85 -12.85 -27.72
CA ALA A 124 -27.09 -11.41 -27.88
C ALA A 124 -27.05 -10.93 -29.34
N ILE A 125 -26.30 -11.60 -30.22
CA ILE A 125 -26.03 -11.12 -31.59
C ILE A 125 -26.60 -12.06 -32.67
N PHE A 126 -26.44 -13.37 -32.50
CA PHE A 126 -26.74 -14.37 -33.51
C PHE A 126 -28.01 -15.19 -33.20
N SER A 127 -28.56 -15.10 -31.99
CA SER A 127 -29.88 -15.68 -31.65
C SER A 127 -30.93 -14.57 -31.50
N PHE A 128 -32.13 -14.80 -32.03
CA PHE A 128 -33.27 -13.89 -31.91
C PHE A 128 -34.49 -14.65 -31.41
N SER A 129 -35.14 -14.18 -30.35
CA SER A 129 -36.46 -14.65 -29.95
C SER A 129 -37.37 -13.48 -29.56
N VAL A 130 -38.69 -13.67 -29.66
CA VAL A 130 -39.67 -12.64 -29.27
C VAL A 130 -39.49 -12.20 -27.81
N HIS A 131 -39.22 -13.16 -26.91
CA HIS A 131 -39.05 -12.87 -25.49
C HIS A 131 -37.77 -12.07 -25.20
N GLU A 132 -36.67 -12.37 -25.89
CA GLU A 132 -35.43 -11.59 -25.76
C GLU A 132 -35.58 -10.17 -26.28
N LEU A 133 -36.37 -9.96 -27.34
CA LEU A 133 -36.64 -8.62 -27.88
C LEU A 133 -37.54 -7.79 -26.95
N GLN A 134 -38.46 -8.42 -26.21
CA GLN A 134 -39.33 -7.76 -25.22
C GLN A 134 -38.61 -7.38 -23.92
N GLY A 135 -37.64 -8.20 -23.47
CA GLY A 135 -36.85 -7.91 -22.26
C GLY A 135 -35.98 -6.65 -22.36
N LEU A 136 -35.75 -6.13 -23.58
CA LEU A 136 -34.95 -4.94 -23.84
C LEU A 136 -35.61 -3.63 -23.34
N ASP A 137 -36.93 -3.62 -23.10
CA ASP A 137 -37.63 -2.48 -22.51
C ASP A 137 -37.31 -2.29 -21.00
N GLN A 138 -36.76 -3.32 -20.35
CA GLN A 138 -36.41 -3.29 -18.92
C GLN A 138 -34.95 -2.91 -18.66
N LEU A 139 -34.10 -2.96 -19.68
CA LEU A 139 -32.69 -2.57 -19.57
C LEU A 139 -32.56 -1.06 -19.67
N SER A 140 -31.72 -0.47 -18.83
CA SER A 140 -31.37 0.94 -18.98
C SER A 140 -30.69 1.15 -20.32
N GLU A 141 -30.92 2.32 -20.92
CA GLU A 141 -30.39 2.66 -22.24
C GLU A 141 -28.82 2.65 -22.24
N THR A 142 -28.20 2.84 -21.06
CA THR A 142 -26.77 2.61 -20.79
C THR A 142 -26.35 1.13 -20.78
N GLU A 143 -27.14 0.24 -20.17
CA GLU A 143 -26.87 -1.19 -20.15
C GLU A 143 -27.00 -1.79 -21.55
N LEU A 144 -27.94 -1.28 -22.33
CA LEU A 144 -28.15 -1.73 -23.71
C LEU A 144 -26.97 -1.37 -24.62
N SER A 145 -26.49 -0.12 -24.59
CA SER A 145 -25.28 0.29 -25.29
C SER A 145 -24.05 -0.52 -24.85
N ARG A 146 -23.92 -0.80 -23.54
CA ARG A 146 -22.83 -1.62 -22.99
C ARG A 146 -22.91 -3.08 -23.42
N THR A 147 -24.08 -3.70 -23.38
CA THR A 147 -24.28 -5.13 -23.71
C THR A 147 -24.01 -5.40 -25.19
N LEU A 148 -24.48 -4.52 -26.08
CA LEU A 148 -24.23 -4.64 -27.52
C LEU A 148 -22.76 -4.40 -27.88
N LEU A 149 -22.06 -3.52 -27.15
CA LEU A 149 -20.63 -3.28 -27.34
C LEU A 149 -19.77 -4.42 -26.79
N ALA A 150 -20.10 -4.90 -25.59
CA ALA A 150 -19.36 -5.98 -24.95
C ALA A 150 -19.48 -7.29 -25.75
N SER A 151 -20.67 -7.56 -26.28
CA SER A 151 -20.92 -8.76 -27.09
C SER A 151 -20.13 -8.75 -28.42
N GLY A 152 -19.72 -7.59 -28.95
CA GLY A 152 -18.96 -7.48 -30.21
C GLY A 152 -17.45 -7.60 -30.08
N THR A 153 -16.91 -7.60 -28.86
CA THR A 153 -15.47 -7.63 -28.57
C THR A 153 -15.20 -8.44 -27.31
N THR A 154 -14.59 -9.61 -27.49
CA THR A 154 -14.24 -10.53 -26.40
C THR A 154 -13.44 -9.83 -25.31
N GLY A 155 -13.89 -9.91 -24.05
CA GLY A 155 -13.16 -9.42 -22.86
C GLY A 155 -13.60 -8.08 -22.27
N ILE A 156 -14.54 -7.36 -22.89
CA ILE A 156 -15.06 -6.09 -22.33
C ILE A 156 -15.87 -6.30 -21.05
N ASP A 157 -16.59 -7.41 -20.92
CA ASP A 157 -17.36 -7.72 -19.70
C ASP A 157 -16.47 -7.86 -18.46
N ALA A 158 -15.25 -8.38 -18.63
CA ALA A 158 -14.30 -8.47 -17.54
C ALA A 158 -13.83 -7.08 -17.08
N LEU A 159 -13.67 -6.14 -18.02
CA LEU A 159 -13.27 -4.76 -17.73
C LEU A 159 -14.40 -3.99 -17.02
N THR A 160 -15.66 -4.17 -17.43
CA THR A 160 -16.81 -3.51 -16.80
C THR A 160 -17.08 -4.05 -15.39
N HIS A 161 -16.91 -5.37 -15.18
CA HIS A 161 -16.97 -5.95 -13.84
C HIS A 161 -15.85 -5.43 -12.94
N LEU A 162 -14.62 -5.35 -13.46
CA LEU A 162 -13.48 -4.80 -12.73
C LEU A 162 -13.72 -3.32 -12.37
N GLU A 163 -14.22 -2.51 -13.31
CA GLU A 163 -14.58 -1.11 -13.09
C GLU A 163 -15.57 -0.97 -11.93
N SER A 164 -16.70 -1.70 -11.97
CA SER A 164 -17.72 -1.64 -10.92
C SER A 164 -17.17 -2.08 -9.56
N GLN A 165 -16.32 -3.11 -9.53
CA GLN A 165 -15.67 -3.56 -8.31
C GLN A 165 -14.74 -2.49 -7.73
N LEU A 166 -13.91 -1.86 -8.56
CA LEU A 166 -12.99 -0.80 -8.15
C LEU A 166 -13.74 0.45 -7.69
N GLU A 167 -14.84 0.84 -8.35
CA GLU A 167 -15.70 1.94 -7.91
C GLU A 167 -16.31 1.70 -6.53
N LYS A 168 -16.76 0.46 -6.27
CA LYS A 168 -17.26 0.08 -4.95
C LYS A 168 -16.19 0.18 -3.88
N GLN A 169 -15.00 -0.38 -4.12
CA GLN A 169 -13.86 -0.29 -3.20
C GLN A 169 -13.44 1.16 -2.95
N MET A 170 -13.38 1.98 -4.00
CA MET A 170 -13.11 3.41 -3.88
C MET A 170 -14.16 4.11 -3.02
N GLY A 171 -15.44 3.75 -3.15
CA GLY A 171 -16.52 4.30 -2.34
C GLY A 171 -16.49 3.88 -0.87
N GLU A 172 -15.90 2.73 -0.55
CA GLU A 172 -15.63 2.28 0.83
C GLU A 172 -14.42 3.02 1.44
N LEU A 173 -13.43 3.35 0.62
CA LEU A 173 -12.25 4.12 1.02
C LEU A 173 -12.55 5.61 1.19
N PHE A 174 -13.10 6.28 0.17
CA PHE A 174 -13.33 7.73 0.17
C PHE A 174 -14.60 8.14 -0.60
N LYS A 175 -15.36 9.07 -0.03
CA LYS A 175 -16.43 9.81 -0.73
C LYS A 175 -16.37 11.29 -0.38
N LYS A 176 -16.54 12.15 -1.39
CA LYS A 176 -16.49 13.63 -1.24
C LYS A 176 -17.38 14.16 -0.10
N SER A 177 -18.54 13.54 0.13
CA SER A 177 -19.49 13.94 1.18
C SER A 177 -19.79 12.83 2.20
N GLY A 178 -19.02 11.73 2.20
CA GLY A 178 -19.27 10.61 3.10
C GLY A 178 -18.48 10.72 4.39
N ARG A 179 -19.11 10.50 5.55
CA ARG A 179 -18.39 10.42 6.85
C ARG A 179 -17.92 9.02 7.21
N LYS A 180 -18.62 7.99 6.71
CA LYS A 180 -18.32 6.57 7.01
C LYS A 180 -17.09 5.98 6.30
N PRO A 181 -16.71 6.40 5.07
CA PRO A 181 -15.56 5.81 4.39
C PRO A 181 -14.28 5.95 5.21
N LEU A 182 -13.39 4.96 5.10
CA LEU A 182 -12.21 4.82 5.98
C LEU A 182 -11.30 6.06 5.95
N VAL A 183 -11.01 6.59 4.76
CA VAL A 183 -10.15 7.78 4.58
C VAL A 183 -10.82 9.02 5.17
N ASN A 184 -12.13 9.17 5.01
CA ASN A 184 -12.87 10.30 5.58
C ASN A 184 -12.90 10.26 7.12
N ALA A 185 -13.10 9.07 7.71
CA ALA A 185 -13.09 8.88 9.16
C ALA A 185 -11.69 9.15 9.74
N LEU A 186 -10.64 8.58 9.14
CA LEU A 186 -9.24 8.83 9.53
C LEU A 186 -8.83 10.29 9.38
N ALA A 187 -9.33 11.00 8.36
CA ALA A 187 -9.05 12.42 8.19
C ALA A 187 -9.64 13.27 9.33
N GLU A 188 -10.83 12.92 9.83
CA GLU A 188 -11.46 13.61 10.95
C GLU A 188 -10.76 13.25 12.27
N GLU A 189 -10.41 11.98 12.47
CA GLU A 189 -9.61 11.52 13.60
C GLU A 189 -8.26 12.25 13.67
N LEU A 190 -7.55 12.38 12.55
CA LEU A 190 -6.30 13.12 12.46
C LEU A 190 -6.46 14.60 12.82
N ARG A 191 -7.57 15.24 12.44
CA ARG A 191 -7.85 16.64 12.82
C ARG A 191 -8.10 16.78 14.32
N GLU A 192 -8.82 15.85 14.94
CA GLU A 192 -9.02 15.84 16.38
C GLU A 192 -7.70 15.62 17.12
N MET A 193 -6.89 14.66 16.68
CA MET A 193 -5.56 14.41 17.25
C MET A 193 -4.61 15.62 17.08
N GLU A 194 -4.63 16.30 15.94
CA GLU A 194 -3.85 17.52 15.71
C GLU A 194 -4.25 18.64 16.68
N LYS A 195 -5.56 18.78 16.94
CA LYS A 195 -6.07 19.74 17.91
C LYS A 195 -5.62 19.40 19.34
N GLU A 196 -5.69 18.14 19.74
CA GLU A 196 -5.19 17.69 21.06
C GLU A 196 -3.68 17.94 21.21
N LEU A 197 -2.89 17.60 20.18
CA LEU A 197 -1.44 17.86 20.18
C LEU A 197 -1.11 19.35 20.31
N LYS A 198 -1.91 20.22 19.70
CA LYS A 198 -1.78 21.68 19.86
C LYS A 198 -2.04 22.12 21.30
N ASP A 199 -3.08 21.57 21.94
CA ASP A 199 -3.40 21.89 23.34
C ASP A 199 -2.29 21.40 24.29
N TYR A 200 -1.74 20.20 24.07
CA TYR A 200 -0.58 19.70 24.83
C TYR A 200 0.65 20.60 24.66
N ARG A 201 0.94 21.05 23.43
CA ARG A 201 2.05 21.97 23.15
C ARG A 201 1.90 23.31 23.88
N GLN A 202 0.68 23.85 23.93
CA GLN A 202 0.40 25.08 24.69
C GLN A 202 0.61 24.90 26.21
N ARG A 203 0.32 23.72 26.76
CA ARG A 203 0.62 23.42 28.16
C ARG A 203 2.13 23.33 28.42
N ALA A 204 2.89 22.78 27.48
CA ALA A 204 4.35 22.71 27.59
C ALA A 204 5.02 24.10 27.56
N GLU A 205 4.45 25.08 26.87
CA GLU A 205 4.95 26.47 26.89
C GLU A 205 4.85 27.15 28.27
N LEU A 206 4.03 26.64 29.19
CA LEU A 206 3.95 27.11 30.59
C LEU A 206 5.13 26.65 31.47
N TYR A 207 6.02 25.80 30.92
CA TYR A 207 7.16 25.21 31.62
C TYR A 207 8.28 26.23 31.91
N SER A 208 8.66 27.02 30.90
CA SER A 208 9.78 27.99 31.00
C SER A 208 9.56 29.05 32.08
N PRO A 209 8.39 29.72 32.16
CA PRO A 209 8.15 30.73 33.19
C PRO A 209 8.15 30.16 34.62
N SER A 210 7.75 28.89 34.78
CA SER A 210 7.69 28.23 36.08
C SER A 210 9.08 27.86 36.61
N ILE A 211 9.99 27.44 35.72
CA ILE A 211 11.39 27.17 36.09
C ILE A 211 12.13 28.46 36.43
N GLU A 212 11.96 29.51 35.64
CA GLU A 212 12.54 30.82 35.92
C GLU A 212 12.08 31.35 37.29
N ARG A 213 10.79 31.19 37.62
CA ARG A 213 10.27 31.56 38.94
C ARG A 213 10.88 30.73 40.08
N LEU A 214 11.08 29.42 39.89
CA LEU A 214 11.74 28.56 40.88
C LEU A 214 13.19 28.99 41.15
N GLN A 215 13.93 29.43 40.13
CA GLN A 215 15.28 29.97 40.30
C GLN A 215 15.28 31.29 41.08
N VAL A 216 14.34 32.18 40.78
CA VAL A 216 14.16 33.45 41.52
C VAL A 216 13.82 33.19 42.99
N ILE A 217 12.92 32.25 43.27
CA ILE A 217 12.54 31.87 44.64
C ILE A 217 13.75 31.30 45.39
N ALA A 218 14.54 30.41 44.78
CA ALA A 218 15.73 29.83 45.40
C ALA A 218 16.75 30.90 45.80
N HIS A 219 17.00 31.89 44.93
CA HIS A 219 17.91 33.00 45.25
C HIS A 219 17.39 33.87 46.40
N ARG A 220 16.07 34.13 46.48
CA ARG A 220 15.51 34.92 47.58
C ARG A 220 15.52 34.16 48.90
N LEU A 221 15.25 32.85 48.90
CA LEU A 221 15.35 32.01 50.10
C LEU A 221 16.78 32.00 50.67
N GLN A 222 17.80 31.92 49.81
CA GLN A 222 19.20 32.03 50.24
C GLN A 222 19.50 33.39 50.88
N ALA A 223 19.05 34.50 50.26
CA ALA A 223 19.23 35.83 50.82
C ALA A 223 18.53 36.00 52.17
N ILE A 224 17.33 35.44 52.34
CA ILE A 224 16.61 35.45 53.63
C ILE A 224 17.39 34.68 54.71
N GLU A 225 18.01 33.55 54.37
CA GLU A 225 18.84 32.77 55.32
C GLU A 225 20.04 33.59 55.82
N ASP A 226 20.72 34.30 54.93
CA ASP A 226 21.83 35.19 55.28
C ASP A 226 21.35 36.37 56.15
N GLU A 227 20.20 36.98 55.82
CA GLU A 227 19.58 38.06 56.60
C GLU A 227 19.14 37.58 58.00
N GLU A 228 18.55 36.38 58.13
CA GLU A 228 18.19 35.79 59.43
C GLU A 228 19.44 35.54 60.30
N MET A 229 20.52 34.99 59.71
CA MET A 229 21.76 34.69 60.43
C MET A 229 22.40 35.97 61.01
N THR A 230 22.44 37.06 60.24
CA THR A 230 22.98 38.34 60.71
C THR A 230 22.13 38.95 61.83
N LYS A 231 20.80 38.92 61.70
CA LYS A 231 19.86 39.44 62.71
C LYS A 231 19.88 38.63 64.00
N ASP A 232 20.00 37.31 63.93
CA ASP A 232 20.16 36.44 65.11
C ASP A 232 21.46 36.72 65.86
N GLN A 233 22.54 37.05 65.14
CA GLN A 233 23.80 37.44 65.76
C GLN A 233 23.69 38.81 66.45
N GLU A 234 23.06 39.80 65.81
CA GLU A 234 22.77 41.10 66.42
C GLU A 234 21.89 40.98 67.68
N LEU A 235 20.86 40.12 67.63
CA LEU A 235 19.98 39.84 68.76
C LEU A 235 20.76 39.28 69.96
N LYS A 236 21.61 38.27 69.72
CA LYS A 236 22.45 37.65 70.77
C LYS A 236 23.35 38.67 71.46
N GLU A 237 23.98 39.57 70.71
CA GLU A 237 24.87 40.59 71.29
C GLU A 237 24.11 41.64 72.11
N ILE A 238 22.93 42.06 71.66
CA ILE A 238 22.11 43.03 72.40
C ILE A 238 21.51 42.39 73.67
N THR A 239 21.08 41.13 73.62
CA THR A 239 20.57 40.41 74.80
C THR A 239 21.66 40.22 75.86
N LYS A 240 22.91 39.93 75.47
CA LYS A 240 24.05 39.89 76.40
C LYS A 240 24.26 41.24 77.09
N TRP A 241 24.18 42.33 76.34
CA TRP A 241 24.33 43.68 76.91
C TRP A 241 23.21 44.02 77.91
N GLN A 242 21.95 43.70 77.57
CA GLN A 242 20.79 43.95 78.45
C GLN A 242 20.92 43.25 79.80
N GLN A 243 21.47 42.02 79.81
CA GLN A 243 21.70 41.25 81.05
C GLN A 243 22.86 41.81 81.90
N ALA A 244 23.88 42.39 81.28
CA ALA A 244 25.05 42.92 81.97
C ALA A 244 24.84 44.34 82.56
N ALA A 245 24.01 45.17 81.94
CA ALA A 245 23.79 46.57 82.33
C ALA A 245 23.41 46.80 83.82
N PRO A 246 22.42 46.10 84.42
CA PRO A 246 22.05 46.33 85.83
C PRO A 246 23.14 45.90 86.83
N LEU A 247 23.91 44.86 86.49
CA LEU A 247 25.01 44.35 87.32
C LEU A 247 26.19 45.33 87.38
N PHE A 248 26.42 46.11 86.33
CA PHE A 248 27.42 47.18 86.35
C PHE A 248 27.05 48.32 87.32
N ALA A 249 25.76 48.68 87.41
CA ALA A 249 25.29 49.71 88.33
C ALA A 249 25.36 49.27 89.80
N GLU A 250 24.97 48.02 90.09
CA GLU A 250 25.04 47.42 91.42
C GLU A 250 26.49 47.26 91.91
N LYS A 251 27.42 46.91 91.01
CA LYS A 251 28.85 46.85 91.35
C LYS A 251 29.37 48.19 91.89
N LEU A 252 29.00 49.32 91.27
CA LEU A 252 29.47 50.65 91.66
C LEU A 252 29.00 51.06 93.06
N THR A 253 27.74 50.78 93.42
CA THR A 253 27.16 51.14 94.71
C THR A 253 27.73 50.33 95.87
N LEU A 254 27.93 49.02 95.67
CA LEU A 254 28.52 48.11 96.67
C LEU A 254 29.99 48.47 96.98
N THR A 255 30.76 48.94 95.99
CA THR A 255 32.14 49.42 96.23
C THR A 255 32.19 50.63 97.17
N SER A 256 31.26 51.58 97.06
CA SER A 256 31.29 52.82 97.87
C SER A 256 30.97 52.61 99.36
N GLN A 257 30.20 51.58 99.71
CA GLN A 257 29.81 51.28 101.09
C GLN A 257 30.89 50.49 101.87
N LEU A 258 31.72 49.73 101.17
CA LEU A 258 32.80 48.92 101.75
C LEU A 258 33.98 49.75 102.30
N ASP A 259 34.18 50.98 101.80
CA ASP A 259 35.30 51.85 102.19
C ASP A 259 35.17 52.48 103.59
N LYS A 260 34.05 52.28 104.31
CA LYS A 260 33.77 52.93 105.62
C LYS A 260 33.99 52.06 106.88
N LEU A 261 34.50 50.81 106.78
CA LEU A 261 34.64 49.85 107.89
C LEU A 261 36.11 49.50 108.20
N GLU A 262 36.60 49.83 109.41
CA GLU A 262 38.03 49.75 109.84
C GLU A 262 38.52 48.36 110.36
N ILE A 263 37.77 47.27 110.20
CA ILE A 263 38.25 45.88 110.47
C ILE A 263 38.82 45.30 109.19
N ASP A 264 40.12 45.07 109.09
CA ASP A 264 40.69 44.69 107.79
C ASP A 264 40.47 43.23 107.41
N GLN A 265 40.60 42.28 108.34
CA GLN A 265 40.50 40.83 108.07
C GLN A 265 40.07 40.01 109.30
N PHE A 266 39.06 39.15 109.15
CA PHE A 266 38.74 38.05 110.06
C PHE A 266 38.07 36.86 109.30
N PRO A 267 37.88 35.64 109.81
CA PRO A 267 37.30 34.55 108.98
C PRO A 267 35.76 34.38 109.08
N ALA A 268 35.07 34.18 107.95
CA ALA A 268 33.60 34.14 107.91
C ALA A 268 33.05 32.78 108.38
N GLU A 269 32.06 32.76 109.28
CA GLU A 269 31.70 31.57 110.11
C GLU A 269 32.89 31.01 110.90
N GLY A 270 33.95 31.79 111.14
CA GLY A 270 35.18 31.29 111.76
C GLY A 270 34.91 30.49 113.03
N ARG A 271 33.95 30.95 113.83
CA ARG A 271 33.49 30.31 115.07
C ARG A 271 32.95 28.88 114.86
N ARG A 272 32.11 28.65 113.84
CA ARG A 272 31.59 27.30 113.50
C ARG A 272 32.58 26.48 112.67
N GLN A 273 33.43 27.14 111.90
CA GLN A 273 34.47 26.50 111.11
C GLN A 273 35.52 25.88 112.01
N MET A 274 36.00 26.59 113.02
CA MET A 274 36.98 26.07 113.97
C MET A 274 36.49 24.78 114.67
N ASP A 275 35.21 24.75 115.08
CA ASP A 275 34.59 23.56 115.69
C ASP A 275 34.45 22.38 114.71
N ARG A 276 34.04 22.62 113.46
CA ARG A 276 33.90 21.56 112.43
C ARG A 276 35.23 21.04 111.89
N LEU A 277 36.24 21.91 111.78
CA LEU A 277 37.55 21.56 111.22
C LEU A 277 38.26 20.50 112.06
N VAL A 278 38.16 20.59 113.39
CA VAL A 278 38.76 19.62 114.32
C VAL A 278 38.18 18.21 114.11
N ASP A 279 36.85 18.09 114.00
CA ASP A 279 36.19 16.81 113.80
C ASP A 279 36.39 16.26 112.37
N GLN A 280 36.29 17.11 111.35
CA GLN A 280 36.35 16.69 109.95
C GLN A 280 37.74 16.23 109.49
N VAL A 281 38.83 16.76 110.06
CA VAL A 281 40.21 16.31 109.73
C VAL A 281 40.42 14.84 110.11
N THR A 282 39.85 14.40 111.23
CA THR A 282 40.03 13.02 111.72
C THR A 282 39.23 12.00 110.90
N GLN A 283 38.01 12.34 110.50
CA GLN A 283 37.15 11.48 109.68
C GLN A 283 37.68 11.35 108.23
N THR A 284 38.12 12.46 107.64
CA THR A 284 38.57 12.51 106.22
C THR A 284 39.80 11.64 105.96
N LYS A 285 40.72 11.52 106.94
CA LYS A 285 41.92 10.66 106.85
C LYS A 285 41.57 9.17 106.68
N ALA A 286 40.56 8.68 107.41
CA ALA A 286 40.14 7.28 107.32
C ALA A 286 39.42 6.95 106.00
N GLU A 287 38.63 7.90 105.48
CA GLU A 287 37.90 7.73 104.22
C GLU A 287 38.83 7.74 102.98
N MET A 288 39.91 8.54 103.02
CA MET A 288 40.92 8.56 101.95
C MET A 288 41.60 7.20 101.73
N GLU A 289 41.98 6.53 102.81
CA GLU A 289 42.68 5.24 102.76
C GLU A 289 41.82 4.12 102.15
N TYR A 290 40.50 4.19 102.34
CA TYR A 290 39.53 3.30 101.71
C TYR A 290 39.41 3.52 100.19
N VAL A 291 39.33 4.79 99.74
CA VAL A 291 39.18 5.13 98.31
C VAL A 291 40.45 4.80 97.52
N THR A 292 41.64 4.99 98.08
CA THR A 292 42.91 4.62 97.45
C THR A 292 42.98 3.11 97.15
N ASN A 293 42.52 2.28 98.08
CA ASN A 293 42.49 0.83 97.88
C ASN A 293 41.49 0.38 96.79
N GLN A 294 40.44 1.15 96.54
CA GLN A 294 39.50 0.88 95.43
C GLN A 294 40.07 1.31 94.07
N LEU A 295 40.73 2.47 93.99
CA LEU A 295 41.39 2.94 92.76
C LEU A 295 42.46 1.96 92.26
N ASN A 296 43.26 1.40 93.16
CA ASN A 296 44.33 0.46 92.81
C ASN A 296 43.83 -0.91 92.29
N ARG A 297 42.54 -1.23 92.46
CA ARG A 297 41.93 -2.49 91.99
C ARG A 297 41.29 -2.40 90.60
N LEU A 298 41.10 -1.20 90.07
CA LEU A 298 40.47 -0.99 88.75
C LEU A 298 41.51 -1.09 87.63
N ALA A 299 41.30 -2.00 86.68
CA ALA A 299 42.14 -2.12 85.48
C ALA A 299 41.94 -0.90 84.53
N ASN A 300 42.96 -0.55 83.74
CA ASN A 300 42.86 0.48 82.69
C ASN A 300 42.40 -0.16 81.37
N PRO A 301 41.15 0.05 80.90
CA PRO A 301 40.72 -0.49 79.62
C PRO A 301 41.26 0.31 78.43
N GLU A 302 41.48 -0.37 77.31
CA GLU A 302 41.82 0.25 76.02
C GLU A 302 40.66 1.09 75.46
N LYS A 303 40.97 2.26 74.90
CA LYS A 303 39.97 3.14 74.26
C LYS A 303 39.60 2.60 72.88
N ALA A 304 38.32 2.68 72.49
CA ALA A 304 37.88 2.25 71.17
C ALA A 304 38.38 3.20 70.06
N ASP A 305 38.62 2.65 68.86
CA ASP A 305 38.91 3.41 67.65
C ASP A 305 37.67 4.17 67.14
N SER A 306 37.90 5.20 66.31
CA SER A 306 36.81 6.04 65.76
C SER A 306 35.74 5.21 65.01
N MET A 307 34.46 5.57 65.21
CA MET A 307 33.30 4.89 64.60
C MET A 307 32.72 5.65 63.40
N GLU A 308 33.09 6.92 63.23
CA GLU A 308 32.49 7.86 62.27
C GLU A 308 32.53 7.35 60.82
N LEU A 309 33.66 6.81 60.40
CA LEU A 309 33.82 6.27 59.04
C LEU A 309 32.94 5.03 58.79
N ILE A 310 32.71 4.19 59.81
CA ILE A 310 31.88 2.98 59.69
C ILE A 310 30.40 3.37 59.67
N GLU A 311 29.98 4.31 60.51
CA GLU A 311 28.60 4.81 60.54
C GLU A 311 28.22 5.54 59.25
N ASN A 312 29.12 6.36 58.69
CA ASN A 312 28.91 7.02 57.40
C ASN A 312 28.73 6.04 56.24
N LEU A 313 29.47 4.93 56.22
CA LEU A 313 29.31 3.89 55.20
C LEU A 313 28.01 3.09 55.37
N LEU A 314 27.61 2.79 56.61
CA LEU A 314 26.35 2.10 56.89
C LEU A 314 25.11 2.96 56.60
N ASN A 315 25.18 4.28 56.80
CA ASN A 315 24.11 5.20 56.42
C ASN A 315 23.84 5.22 54.90
N ARG A 316 24.81 4.79 54.09
CA ARG A 316 24.71 4.68 52.63
C ARG A 316 24.52 3.25 52.14
N GLU A 317 24.06 2.34 53.01
CA GLU A 317 23.84 0.92 52.67
C GLU A 317 22.92 0.73 51.45
N SER A 318 21.91 1.60 51.27
CA SER A 318 21.03 1.59 50.09
C SER A 318 21.82 1.74 48.79
N ASP A 319 22.82 2.62 48.76
CA ASP A 319 23.65 2.90 47.60
C ASP A 319 24.47 1.66 47.22
N TRP A 320 24.99 0.92 48.22
CA TRP A 320 25.73 -0.32 48.01
C TRP A 320 24.86 -1.43 47.42
N HIS A 321 23.64 -1.61 47.95
CA HIS A 321 22.71 -2.61 47.41
C HIS A 321 22.25 -2.23 46.00
N GLN A 322 21.95 -0.95 45.75
CA GLN A 322 21.57 -0.47 44.42
C GLN A 322 22.70 -0.66 43.41
N LEU A 323 23.95 -0.34 43.78
CA LEU A 323 25.12 -0.57 42.95
C LEU A 323 25.28 -2.05 42.57
N ASN A 324 25.14 -2.96 43.54
CA ASN A 324 25.23 -4.40 43.28
C ASN A 324 24.10 -4.91 42.38
N VAL A 325 22.86 -4.45 42.59
CA VAL A 325 21.73 -4.81 41.73
C VAL A 325 21.95 -4.32 40.30
N GLN A 326 22.38 -3.07 40.12
CA GLN A 326 22.69 -2.50 38.80
C GLN A 326 23.81 -3.26 38.11
N LEU A 327 24.88 -3.62 38.84
CA LEU A 327 25.99 -4.39 38.29
C LEU A 327 25.54 -5.78 37.80
N VAL A 328 24.72 -6.49 38.58
CA VAL A 328 24.17 -7.80 38.20
C VAL A 328 23.24 -7.68 36.99
N GLN A 329 22.35 -6.68 36.98
CA GLN A 329 21.45 -6.43 35.84
C GLN A 329 22.24 -6.18 34.55
N LYS A 330 23.27 -5.33 34.60
CA LYS A 330 24.12 -5.02 33.44
C LYS A 330 24.93 -6.22 32.97
N GLN A 331 25.42 -7.05 33.90
CA GLN A 331 26.10 -8.30 33.55
C GLN A 331 25.16 -9.28 32.85
N ASN A 332 23.93 -9.44 33.32
CA ASN A 332 22.93 -10.27 32.64
C ASN A 332 22.58 -9.71 31.26
N GLU A 333 22.37 -8.40 31.14
CA GLU A 333 22.12 -7.74 29.84
C GLU A 333 23.28 -7.97 28.86
N ALA A 334 24.52 -7.93 29.34
CA ALA A 334 25.69 -8.24 28.52
C ALA A 334 25.72 -9.70 28.05
N ILE A 335 25.32 -10.66 28.90
CA ILE A 335 25.25 -12.08 28.55
C ILE A 335 24.19 -12.30 27.47
N GLU A 336 22.97 -11.79 27.68
CA GLU A 336 21.86 -11.93 26.72
C GLU A 336 22.22 -11.34 25.34
N LEU A 337 22.81 -10.15 25.31
CA LEU A 337 23.26 -9.53 24.06
C LEU A 337 24.41 -10.30 23.38
N THR A 338 25.27 -10.94 24.18
CA THR A 338 26.36 -11.79 23.64
C THR A 338 25.75 -13.02 22.97
N GLU A 339 24.81 -13.69 23.63
CA GLU A 339 24.10 -14.86 23.10
C GLU A 339 23.33 -14.51 21.82
N GLU A 340 22.54 -13.42 21.81
CA GLU A 340 21.80 -12.97 20.63
C GLU A 340 22.73 -12.66 19.45
N ARG A 341 23.84 -11.96 19.71
CA ARG A 341 24.85 -11.65 18.69
C ARG A 341 25.47 -12.93 18.12
N ASP A 342 25.83 -13.88 19.00
CA ASP A 342 26.48 -15.12 18.59
C ASP A 342 25.51 -16.03 17.80
N GLU A 343 24.22 -16.05 18.14
CA GLU A 343 23.18 -16.69 17.34
C GLU A 343 23.06 -16.08 15.94
N LEU A 344 23.03 -14.74 15.85
CA LEU A 344 22.97 -14.04 14.57
C LEU A 344 24.23 -14.29 13.72
N LEU A 345 25.42 -14.28 14.34
CA LEU A 345 26.68 -14.60 13.68
C LEU A 345 26.69 -16.05 13.17
N ALA A 346 26.21 -17.01 13.97
CA ALA A 346 26.09 -18.40 13.58
C ALA A 346 25.14 -18.59 12.39
N LEU A 347 24.01 -17.87 12.37
CA LEU A 347 23.05 -17.89 11.26
C LEU A 347 23.64 -17.31 9.96
N LEU A 348 24.46 -16.26 10.08
CA LEU A 348 25.16 -15.63 8.95
C LEU A 348 26.39 -16.44 8.51
N GLY A 349 26.90 -17.34 9.34
CA GLY A 349 28.14 -18.08 9.10
C GLY A 349 29.39 -17.19 9.10
N LEU A 350 29.31 -16.02 9.75
CA LEU A 350 30.37 -15.02 9.80
C LEU A 350 31.00 -14.97 11.19
N THR A 351 32.28 -14.62 11.23
CA THR A 351 32.92 -14.23 12.50
C THR A 351 32.60 -12.77 12.83
N GLU A 352 32.67 -12.40 14.11
CA GLU A 352 32.42 -11.02 14.57
C GLU A 352 33.28 -10.01 13.80
N GLN A 353 34.57 -10.30 13.61
CA GLN A 353 35.48 -9.42 12.87
C GLN A 353 35.06 -9.23 11.41
N GLN A 354 34.59 -10.28 10.75
CA GLN A 354 34.10 -10.18 9.38
C GLN A 354 32.81 -9.34 9.30
N ALA A 355 31.86 -9.57 10.21
CA ALA A 355 30.61 -8.82 10.23
C ALA A 355 30.81 -7.33 10.57
N MET A 356 31.76 -7.00 11.46
CA MET A 356 32.06 -5.61 11.81
C MET A 356 32.71 -4.80 10.68
N ASN A 357 33.45 -5.46 9.78
CA ASN A 357 34.12 -4.80 8.66
C ASN A 357 33.19 -4.47 7.48
N VAL A 358 31.95 -4.98 7.50
CA VAL A 358 30.95 -4.73 6.46
C VAL A 358 30.26 -3.38 6.70
N ASP A 359 30.09 -2.62 5.62
CA ASP A 359 29.30 -1.39 5.61
C ASP A 359 27.79 -1.70 5.56
N VAL A 360 27.09 -1.50 6.68
CA VAL A 360 25.62 -1.66 6.81
C VAL A 360 24.85 -0.33 6.73
N SER A 361 25.43 0.65 6.04
CA SER A 361 24.79 1.95 5.82
C SER A 361 23.51 1.85 4.98
N LEU A 362 22.67 2.87 5.11
CA LEU A 362 21.45 3.01 4.30
C LEU A 362 21.76 3.08 2.79
N ASN A 363 22.93 3.63 2.43
CA ASN A 363 23.39 3.72 1.05
C ASN A 363 23.65 2.33 0.44
N GLN A 364 24.27 1.41 1.20
CA GLN A 364 24.48 0.03 0.75
C GLN A 364 23.15 -0.74 0.63
N GLU A 365 22.19 -0.44 1.50
CA GLU A 365 20.83 -1.00 1.44
C GLU A 365 20.09 -0.54 0.16
N GLU A 366 20.17 0.75 -0.16
CA GLU A 366 19.61 1.31 -1.40
C GLU A 366 20.28 0.73 -2.65
N GLN A 367 21.61 0.60 -2.65
CA GLN A 367 22.35 -0.03 -3.74
C GLN A 367 21.97 -1.50 -3.93
N LEU A 368 21.81 -2.26 -2.84
CA LEU A 368 21.36 -3.65 -2.90
C LEU A 368 19.94 -3.76 -3.47
N ALA A 369 19.03 -2.87 -3.04
CA ALA A 369 17.67 -2.81 -3.55
C ALA A 369 17.62 -2.42 -5.04
N GLU A 370 18.46 -1.47 -5.46
CA GLU A 370 18.57 -1.04 -6.86
C GLU A 370 19.09 -2.18 -7.75
N ARG A 371 20.14 -2.89 -7.32
CA ARG A 371 20.66 -4.06 -8.05
C ARG A 371 19.65 -5.21 -8.14
N LEU A 372 18.87 -5.45 -7.09
CA LEU A 372 17.78 -6.44 -7.14
C LEU A 372 16.70 -6.04 -8.17
N LYS A 373 16.38 -4.75 -8.26
CA LYS A 373 15.42 -4.23 -9.25
C LYS A 373 15.95 -4.31 -10.69
N GLU A 374 17.23 -4.03 -10.91
CA GLU A 374 17.87 -4.20 -12.22
C GLU A 374 17.86 -5.67 -12.66
N LEU A 375 18.13 -6.59 -11.73
CA LEU A 375 18.03 -8.04 -11.95
C LEU A 375 16.62 -8.49 -12.34
N ASP A 376 15.59 -8.01 -11.63
CA ASP A 376 14.20 -8.34 -11.95
C ASP A 376 13.81 -7.81 -13.35
N LEU A 377 14.27 -6.61 -13.70
CA LEU A 377 14.03 -6.00 -15.00
C LEU A 377 14.77 -6.73 -16.14
N GLU A 378 15.98 -7.23 -15.88
CA GLU A 378 16.72 -8.06 -16.83
C GLU A 378 16.02 -9.41 -17.06
N ASP A 379 15.56 -10.09 -15.99
CA ASP A 379 14.80 -11.34 -16.08
C ASP A 379 13.50 -11.16 -16.87
N GLU A 380 12.77 -10.05 -16.66
CA GLU A 380 11.57 -9.72 -17.42
C GLU A 380 11.88 -9.48 -18.90
N ASN A 381 12.94 -8.73 -19.21
CA ASN A 381 13.39 -8.50 -20.57
C ASN A 381 13.83 -9.80 -21.28
N GLN A 382 14.52 -10.69 -20.56
CA GLN A 382 14.89 -12.01 -21.09
C GLN A 382 13.64 -12.86 -21.38
N ARG A 383 12.68 -12.92 -20.44
CA ARG A 383 11.40 -13.63 -20.64
C ARG A 383 10.60 -13.04 -21.80
N PHE A 384 10.56 -11.72 -21.93
CA PHE A 384 9.91 -11.03 -23.04
C PHE A 384 10.57 -11.40 -24.38
N THR A 385 11.90 -11.25 -24.48
CA THR A 385 12.67 -11.58 -25.68
C THR A 385 12.50 -13.04 -26.09
N GLN A 386 12.48 -13.96 -25.12
CA GLN A 386 12.28 -15.38 -25.37
C GLN A 386 10.86 -15.70 -25.85
N ARG A 387 9.83 -15.04 -25.28
CA ARG A 387 8.45 -15.15 -25.75
C ARG A 387 8.28 -14.59 -27.16
N SER A 388 8.80 -13.39 -27.43
CA SER A 388 8.76 -12.76 -28.76
C SER A 388 9.50 -13.56 -29.81
N LEU A 389 10.67 -14.12 -29.47
CA LEU A 389 11.41 -15.04 -30.36
C LEU A 389 10.58 -16.29 -30.67
N GLN A 390 9.90 -16.87 -29.68
CA GLN A 390 9.04 -18.04 -29.88
C GLN A 390 7.82 -17.71 -30.76
N GLU A 391 7.22 -16.54 -30.56
CA GLU A 391 6.11 -16.05 -31.38
C GLU A 391 6.53 -15.83 -32.82
N GLU A 392 7.67 -15.16 -33.06
CA GLU A 392 8.19 -14.93 -34.42
C GLU A 392 8.63 -16.23 -35.11
N LYS A 393 9.15 -17.22 -34.36
CA LYS A 393 9.40 -18.57 -34.90
C LYS A 393 8.12 -19.26 -35.35
N ASN A 394 7.05 -19.13 -34.56
CA ASN A 394 5.74 -19.68 -34.94
C ASN A 394 5.17 -18.96 -36.16
N ASN A 395 5.33 -17.63 -36.24
CA ASN A 395 4.93 -16.83 -37.40
C ASN A 395 5.70 -17.22 -38.66
N LEU A 396 7.02 -17.43 -38.54
CA LEU A 396 7.85 -17.92 -39.64
C LEU A 396 7.40 -19.31 -40.11
N ALA A 397 7.18 -20.25 -39.19
CA ALA A 397 6.73 -21.59 -39.53
C ALA A 397 5.38 -21.58 -40.26
N ARG A 398 4.44 -20.73 -39.83
CA ARG A 398 3.17 -20.51 -40.52
C ARG A 398 3.37 -19.90 -41.91
N ALA A 399 4.18 -18.86 -42.03
CA ALA A 399 4.45 -18.20 -43.31
C ALA A 399 5.13 -19.15 -44.32
N GLU A 400 6.07 -19.99 -43.88
CA GLU A 400 6.70 -21.03 -44.71
C GLU A 400 5.69 -22.10 -45.12
N GLN A 401 4.77 -22.48 -44.22
CA GLN A 401 3.70 -23.43 -44.53
C GLN A 401 2.66 -22.85 -45.49
N ASP A 402 2.29 -21.59 -45.35
CA ASP A 402 1.39 -20.88 -46.26
C ASP A 402 2.00 -20.75 -47.65
N LEU A 403 3.31 -20.41 -47.74
CA LEU A 403 4.05 -20.39 -48.99
C LEU A 403 4.11 -21.78 -49.64
N ALA A 404 4.39 -22.83 -48.86
CA ALA A 404 4.43 -24.20 -49.37
C ALA A 404 3.07 -24.68 -49.89
N ASN A 405 1.98 -24.36 -49.17
CA ASN A 405 0.61 -24.67 -49.60
C ASN A 405 0.21 -23.89 -50.86
N PHE A 406 0.67 -22.63 -50.99
CA PHE A 406 0.39 -21.79 -52.15
C PHE A 406 1.15 -22.27 -53.40
N LEU A 407 2.42 -22.64 -53.27
CA LEU A 407 3.23 -23.20 -54.35
C LEU A 407 2.66 -24.52 -54.91
N ALA A 408 1.87 -25.26 -54.14
CA ALA A 408 1.17 -26.45 -54.63
C ALA A 408 0.08 -26.14 -55.67
N GLN A 409 -0.33 -24.87 -55.82
CA GLN A 409 -1.33 -24.40 -56.79
C GLN A 409 -0.69 -23.71 -58.00
N GLU A 410 0.61 -23.94 -58.25
CA GLU A 410 1.34 -23.27 -59.34
C GLU A 410 0.67 -23.49 -60.71
N PRO A 411 0.47 -22.40 -61.50
CA PRO A 411 -0.03 -22.51 -62.87
C PRO A 411 0.86 -23.44 -63.69
N THR A 412 0.25 -24.34 -64.45
CA THR A 412 1.00 -25.29 -65.28
C THR A 412 1.82 -24.59 -66.35
N GLU A 413 2.93 -25.21 -66.79
CA GLU A 413 3.82 -24.66 -67.83
C GLU A 413 3.04 -24.27 -69.11
N LYS A 414 1.98 -25.00 -69.43
CA LYS A 414 1.06 -24.69 -70.54
C LYS A 414 0.23 -23.42 -70.30
N GLU A 415 -0.24 -23.17 -69.08
CA GLU A 415 -1.00 -21.95 -68.73
C GLU A 415 -0.07 -20.72 -68.72
N ARG A 416 1.18 -20.87 -68.27
CA ARG A 416 2.19 -19.80 -68.33
C ARG A 416 2.55 -19.42 -69.78
N LEU A 417 2.83 -20.41 -70.63
CA LEU A 417 3.09 -20.17 -72.06
C LEU A 417 1.88 -19.54 -72.77
N ALA A 418 0.66 -20.00 -72.44
CA ALA A 418 -0.56 -19.41 -72.99
C ALA A 418 -0.76 -17.94 -72.55
N ALA A 419 -0.46 -17.60 -71.30
CA ALA A 419 -0.52 -16.22 -70.81
C ALA A 419 0.53 -15.31 -71.46
N GLU A 420 1.73 -15.82 -71.76
CA GLU A 420 2.79 -15.07 -72.42
C GLU A 420 2.50 -14.79 -73.90
N GLU A 421 1.92 -15.77 -74.61
CA GLU A 421 1.61 -15.64 -76.05
C GLU A 421 0.30 -14.88 -76.32
N TRP A 422 -0.67 -14.90 -75.40
CA TRP A 422 -2.01 -14.34 -75.58
C TRP A 422 -2.08 -12.85 -75.96
N PRO A 423 -1.28 -11.92 -75.38
CA PRO A 423 -1.30 -10.51 -75.77
C PRO A 423 -0.94 -10.30 -77.24
N ARG A 424 -0.06 -11.13 -77.80
CA ARG A 424 0.32 -11.08 -79.21
C ARG A 424 -0.77 -11.68 -80.10
N ILE A 425 -1.35 -12.80 -79.69
CA ILE A 425 -2.40 -13.52 -80.43
C ILE A 425 -3.71 -12.71 -80.48
N SER A 426 -4.11 -12.07 -79.37
CA SER A 426 -5.33 -11.27 -79.29
C SER A 426 -5.30 -10.04 -80.21
N SER A 427 -4.14 -9.38 -80.34
CA SER A 427 -3.94 -8.28 -81.29
C SER A 427 -4.15 -8.74 -82.74
N GLN A 428 -3.58 -9.89 -83.13
CA GLN A 428 -3.71 -10.43 -84.48
C GLN A 428 -5.13 -10.93 -84.78
N LEU A 429 -5.84 -11.44 -83.77
CA LEU A 429 -7.21 -11.90 -83.88
C LEU A 429 -8.22 -10.75 -83.99
N ALA A 430 -7.96 -9.62 -83.31
CA ALA A 430 -8.73 -8.40 -83.48
C ALA A 430 -8.65 -7.86 -84.92
N GLU A 431 -7.45 -7.89 -85.52
CA GLU A 431 -7.24 -7.55 -86.94
C GLU A 431 -8.00 -8.50 -87.88
N ALA A 432 -7.97 -9.81 -87.60
CA ALA A 432 -8.69 -10.83 -88.36
C ALA A 432 -10.23 -10.62 -88.34
N LYS A 433 -10.81 -10.33 -87.17
CA LYS A 433 -12.25 -10.06 -87.01
C LYS A 433 -12.68 -8.78 -87.72
N ALA A 434 -11.84 -7.74 -87.69
CA ALA A 434 -12.12 -6.49 -88.39
C ALA A 434 -12.17 -6.69 -89.92
N ALA A 435 -11.28 -7.52 -90.48
CA ALA A 435 -11.28 -7.87 -91.90
C ALA A 435 -12.53 -8.67 -92.33
N LEU A 436 -13.01 -9.61 -91.50
CA LEU A 436 -14.23 -10.39 -91.75
C LEU A 436 -15.50 -9.50 -91.80
N ASN A 437 -15.61 -8.54 -90.88
CA ASN A 437 -16.76 -7.62 -90.82
C ASN A 437 -16.79 -6.66 -92.02
N PHE A 438 -15.62 -6.28 -92.55
CA PHE A 438 -15.52 -5.43 -93.74
C PHE A 438 -16.00 -6.15 -95.02
N GLN A 439 -15.85 -7.48 -95.09
CA GLN A 439 -16.23 -8.29 -96.25
C GLN A 439 -17.76 -8.53 -96.35
N ASN A 440 -18.46 -8.64 -95.22
CA ASN A 440 -19.89 -8.99 -95.18
C ASN A 440 -20.85 -7.78 -95.23
N GLY A 441 -20.38 -6.55 -94.99
CA GLY A 441 -21.24 -5.37 -94.79
C GLY A 441 -21.62 -4.55 -96.02
N SER A 442 -20.93 -4.69 -97.16
CA SER A 442 -21.01 -3.71 -98.28
C SER A 442 -21.60 -4.23 -99.60
N ALA A 443 -22.00 -5.49 -99.72
CA ALA A 443 -22.40 -6.08 -101.00
C ALA A 443 -23.89 -5.92 -101.39
N ALA A 444 -24.80 -5.68 -100.43
CA ALA A 444 -26.25 -5.67 -100.70
C ALA A 444 -26.78 -4.30 -101.16
N GLN A 445 -26.18 -3.20 -100.71
CA GLN A 445 -26.66 -1.84 -100.96
C GLN A 445 -26.16 -1.29 -102.31
N ASP A 446 -24.94 -1.65 -102.72
CA ASP A 446 -24.33 -1.19 -103.98
C ASP A 446 -24.95 -1.82 -105.24
N ARG A 447 -25.42 -3.07 -105.17
CA ARG A 447 -26.06 -3.75 -106.32
C ARG A 447 -27.41 -3.12 -106.69
N LEU A 448 -28.18 -2.67 -105.70
CA LEU A 448 -29.50 -2.04 -105.91
C LEU A 448 -29.39 -0.69 -106.64
N VAL A 449 -28.40 0.13 -106.25
CA VAL A 449 -28.12 1.42 -106.90
C VAL A 449 -27.64 1.22 -108.34
N THR A 450 -26.84 0.18 -108.58
CA THR A 450 -26.32 -0.15 -109.91
C THR A 450 -27.42 -0.57 -110.88
N PHE A 451 -28.36 -1.42 -110.47
CA PHE A 451 -29.50 -1.82 -111.31
C PHE A 451 -30.46 -0.66 -111.59
N ALA A 452 -30.68 0.23 -110.61
CA ALA A 452 -31.51 1.42 -110.79
C ALA A 452 -30.93 2.38 -111.84
N LEU A 453 -29.62 2.62 -111.82
CA LEU A 453 -28.93 3.48 -112.79
C LEU A 453 -29.03 2.93 -114.23
N ILE A 454 -28.84 1.62 -114.41
CA ILE A 454 -29.00 0.96 -115.72
C ILE A 454 -30.44 1.10 -116.21
N GLY A 455 -31.43 0.83 -115.35
CA GLY A 455 -32.85 0.94 -115.70
C GLY A 455 -33.27 2.36 -116.08
N VAL A 456 -32.84 3.36 -115.31
CA VAL A 456 -33.15 4.79 -115.58
C VAL A 456 -32.50 5.25 -116.88
N GLY A 457 -31.23 4.91 -117.12
CA GLY A 457 -30.54 5.29 -118.35
C GLY A 457 -31.21 4.73 -119.62
N LEU A 458 -31.66 3.48 -119.55
CA LEU A 458 -32.36 2.81 -120.66
C LEU A 458 -33.72 3.45 -120.94
N LEU A 459 -34.49 3.79 -119.89
CA LEU A 459 -35.77 4.48 -120.02
C LEU A 459 -35.62 5.89 -120.59
N VAL A 460 -34.63 6.66 -120.13
CA VAL A 460 -34.37 8.02 -120.63
C VAL A 460 -33.92 7.99 -122.09
N ALA A 461 -33.10 7.02 -122.48
CA ALA A 461 -32.69 6.84 -123.87
C ALA A 461 -33.86 6.48 -124.79
N ILE A 462 -34.73 5.54 -124.38
CA ILE A 462 -35.93 5.14 -125.13
C ILE A 462 -36.91 6.32 -125.25
N TYR A 463 -37.14 7.06 -124.17
CA TYR A 463 -38.03 8.21 -124.17
C TYR A 463 -37.50 9.34 -125.07
N GLY A 464 -36.19 9.62 -125.02
CA GLY A 464 -35.54 10.58 -125.91
C GLY A 464 -35.66 10.21 -127.39
N PHE A 465 -35.62 8.91 -127.71
CA PHE A 465 -35.79 8.41 -129.07
C PHE A 465 -37.22 8.65 -129.60
N PHE A 466 -38.25 8.42 -128.77
CA PHE A 466 -39.65 8.68 -129.15
C PHE A 466 -39.96 10.17 -129.34
N GLN A 467 -39.33 11.05 -128.56
CA GLN A 467 -39.53 12.50 -128.64
C GLN A 467 -38.60 13.20 -129.66
N ALA A 468 -37.82 12.44 -130.44
CA ALA A 468 -36.83 12.94 -131.40
C ALA A 468 -35.85 13.97 -130.82
N THR A 469 -35.53 13.87 -129.52
CA THR A 469 -34.68 14.83 -128.80
C THR A 469 -33.30 14.21 -128.51
N ILE A 470 -32.29 14.55 -129.32
CA ILE A 470 -30.94 13.93 -129.25
C ILE A 470 -30.28 14.06 -127.87
N LEU A 471 -30.51 15.18 -127.16
CA LEU A 471 -29.91 15.43 -125.85
C LEU A 471 -30.29 14.35 -124.80
N LEU A 472 -31.55 13.90 -124.80
CA LEU A 472 -32.02 12.88 -123.86
C LEU A 472 -31.44 11.50 -124.17
N ILE A 473 -31.19 11.19 -125.45
CA ILE A 473 -30.55 9.94 -125.86
C ILE A 473 -29.10 9.89 -125.35
N VAL A 474 -28.36 10.99 -125.46
CA VAL A 474 -26.97 11.08 -124.97
C VAL A 474 -26.91 10.95 -123.45
N ILE A 475 -27.80 11.63 -122.71
CA ILE A 475 -27.89 11.52 -121.25
C ILE A 475 -28.27 10.08 -120.82
N GLY A 476 -29.23 9.47 -121.52
CA GLY A 476 -29.64 8.10 -121.30
C GLY A 476 -28.51 7.09 -121.52
N LEU A 477 -27.74 7.23 -122.60
CA LEU A 477 -26.59 6.35 -122.88
C LEU A 477 -25.42 6.56 -121.91
N ALA A 478 -25.14 7.80 -121.49
CA ALA A 478 -24.10 8.10 -120.51
C ALA A 478 -24.42 7.49 -119.13
N THR A 479 -25.68 7.60 -118.69
CA THR A 479 -26.15 7.00 -117.42
C THR A 479 -26.20 5.46 -117.47
N LEU A 480 -26.50 4.89 -118.63
CA LEU A 480 -26.38 3.44 -118.88
C LEU A 480 -24.92 2.97 -118.81
N GLY A 481 -24.01 3.73 -119.42
CA GLY A 481 -22.57 3.43 -119.42
C GLY A 481 -21.96 3.48 -118.02
N THR A 482 -22.34 4.46 -117.18
CA THR A 482 -21.88 4.53 -115.78
C THR A 482 -22.46 3.39 -114.94
N GLY A 483 -23.73 3.01 -115.15
CA GLY A 483 -24.35 1.86 -114.50
C GLY A 483 -23.65 0.53 -114.85
N LEU A 484 -23.35 0.30 -116.12
CA LEU A 484 -22.64 -0.91 -116.57
C LEU A 484 -21.18 -0.98 -116.08
N TRP A 485 -20.49 0.15 -115.98
CA TRP A 485 -19.12 0.22 -115.46
C TRP A 485 -19.04 -0.13 -113.96
N LEU A 486 -20.00 0.35 -113.15
CA LEU A 486 -20.08 0.00 -111.73
C LEU A 486 -20.44 -1.49 -111.51
N PHE A 487 -21.27 -2.07 -112.39
CA PHE A 487 -21.61 -3.50 -112.34
C PHE A 487 -20.38 -4.40 -112.58
N ALA A 488 -19.52 -4.01 -113.52
CA ALA A 488 -18.29 -4.76 -113.81
C ALA A 488 -17.25 -4.67 -112.67
N LYS A 489 -17.28 -3.62 -111.84
CA LYS A 489 -16.35 -3.40 -110.74
C LYS A 489 -16.76 -4.10 -109.43
N THR A 490 -18.03 -4.43 -109.25
CA THR A 490 -18.60 -5.04 -108.03
C THR A 490 -18.62 -6.58 -108.05
N ALA A 491 -18.11 -7.22 -109.11
CA ALA A 491 -18.13 -8.67 -109.31
C ALA A 491 -16.83 -9.42 -108.91
N LYS A 492 -15.86 -8.75 -108.27
CA LYS A 492 -14.68 -9.42 -107.69
C LYS A 492 -14.70 -9.32 -106.16
N SER A 493 -14.93 -10.46 -105.50
CA SER A 493 -14.69 -10.64 -104.07
C SER A 493 -13.25 -11.13 -103.88
N ASP A 494 -12.41 -10.34 -103.21
CA ASP A 494 -11.12 -10.84 -102.70
C ASP A 494 -11.39 -11.77 -101.51
N GLU A 495 -10.81 -12.98 -101.53
CA GLU A 495 -10.82 -13.92 -100.40
C GLU A 495 -9.88 -13.42 -99.29
N LEU A 496 -10.23 -13.72 -98.03
CA LEU A 496 -9.40 -13.40 -96.86
C LEU A 496 -8.05 -14.12 -96.93
N PRO A 497 -6.93 -13.49 -96.50
CA PRO A 497 -5.63 -14.15 -96.38
C PRO A 497 -5.70 -15.41 -95.50
N ALA A 498 -5.07 -16.51 -95.92
CA ALA A 498 -5.12 -17.82 -95.25
C ALA A 498 -4.74 -17.78 -93.75
N ASN A 499 -3.80 -16.90 -93.37
CA ASN A 499 -3.37 -16.72 -91.97
C ASN A 499 -4.49 -16.23 -91.04
N TYR A 500 -5.42 -15.40 -91.55
CA TYR A 500 -6.54 -14.89 -90.74
C TYR A 500 -7.63 -15.95 -90.55
N ALA A 501 -7.82 -16.84 -91.52
CA ALA A 501 -8.77 -17.94 -91.42
C ALA A 501 -8.36 -18.96 -90.34
N GLU A 502 -7.07 -19.33 -90.29
CA GLU A 502 -6.53 -20.27 -89.28
C GLU A 502 -6.61 -19.70 -87.85
N LEU A 503 -6.31 -18.41 -87.67
CA LEU A 503 -6.45 -17.71 -86.39
C LEU A 503 -7.91 -17.65 -85.89
N LEU A 504 -8.85 -17.39 -86.80
CA LEU A 504 -10.29 -17.35 -86.49
C LEU A 504 -10.85 -18.75 -86.20
N GLU A 505 -10.34 -19.82 -86.79
CA GLU A 505 -10.79 -21.19 -86.48
C GLU A 505 -10.33 -21.65 -85.09
N ARG A 506 -9.11 -21.28 -84.69
CA ARG A 506 -8.48 -21.81 -83.47
C ARG A 506 -8.87 -21.08 -82.18
N TYR A 507 -9.09 -19.76 -82.25
CA TYR A 507 -9.23 -18.90 -81.06
C TYR A 507 -10.53 -18.10 -80.98
N ASN A 508 -11.35 -18.06 -82.03
CA ASN A 508 -12.62 -17.34 -82.00
C ASN A 508 -13.58 -17.97 -80.98
N GLY A 509 -14.11 -17.15 -80.07
CA GLY A 509 -14.98 -17.59 -78.98
C GLY A 509 -14.26 -18.10 -77.72
N LYS A 510 -12.91 -18.18 -77.73
CA LYS A 510 -12.10 -18.59 -76.55
C LYS A 510 -11.37 -17.44 -75.86
N GLU A 511 -11.64 -16.19 -76.25
CA GLU A 511 -10.92 -15.01 -75.75
C GLU A 511 -11.02 -14.83 -74.23
N GLN A 512 -12.23 -15.05 -73.68
CA GLN A 512 -12.46 -14.95 -72.24
C GLN A 512 -11.67 -16.00 -71.46
N GLU A 513 -11.48 -17.20 -72.03
CA GLU A 513 -10.72 -18.29 -71.40
C GLU A 513 -9.24 -17.89 -71.26
N TYR A 514 -8.61 -17.40 -72.32
CA TYR A 514 -7.21 -16.97 -72.27
C TYR A 514 -6.99 -15.68 -71.47
N GLU A 515 -7.95 -14.74 -71.46
CA GLU A 515 -7.90 -13.58 -70.54
C GLU A 515 -8.01 -14.00 -69.07
N THR A 516 -8.81 -15.01 -68.75
CA THR A 516 -8.87 -15.55 -67.38
C THR A 516 -7.58 -16.24 -66.97
N ILE A 517 -6.92 -16.96 -67.90
CA ILE A 517 -5.61 -17.58 -67.65
C ILE A 517 -4.54 -16.49 -67.40
N LEU A 518 -4.52 -15.41 -68.19
CA LEU A 518 -3.59 -14.30 -68.00
C LEU A 518 -3.78 -13.60 -66.64
N LYS A 519 -5.04 -13.36 -66.22
CA LYS A 519 -5.34 -12.82 -64.89
C LYS A 519 -4.94 -13.77 -63.77
N LYS A 520 -5.23 -15.07 -63.92
CA LYS A 520 -4.88 -16.11 -62.95
C LYS A 520 -3.37 -16.20 -62.72
N VAL A 521 -2.56 -16.16 -63.79
CA VAL A 521 -1.09 -16.17 -63.68
C VAL A 521 -0.57 -14.89 -63.03
N ALA A 522 -1.06 -13.72 -63.43
CA ALA A 522 -0.63 -12.45 -62.85
C ALA A 522 -1.01 -12.29 -61.37
N GLU A 523 -2.20 -12.73 -60.97
CA GLU A 523 -2.63 -12.75 -59.57
C GLU A 523 -1.81 -13.74 -58.73
N PHE A 524 -1.45 -14.89 -59.31
CA PHE A 524 -0.59 -15.88 -58.65
C PHE A 524 0.81 -15.32 -58.38
N ASP A 525 1.46 -14.71 -59.37
CA ASP A 525 2.81 -14.16 -59.23
C ASP A 525 2.85 -12.99 -58.21
N LEU A 526 1.83 -12.12 -58.19
CA LEU A 526 1.73 -11.03 -57.22
C LEU A 526 1.52 -11.52 -55.78
N GLN A 527 0.73 -12.59 -55.59
CA GLN A 527 0.55 -13.23 -54.29
C GLN A 527 1.79 -14.00 -53.83
N LEU A 528 2.51 -14.62 -54.77
CA LEU A 528 3.79 -15.29 -54.51
C LEU A 528 4.82 -14.32 -53.93
N ASP A 529 4.98 -13.15 -54.57
CA ASP A 529 5.88 -12.10 -54.10
C ASP A 529 5.50 -11.59 -52.69
N ALA A 530 4.20 -11.43 -52.41
CA ALA A 530 3.74 -11.01 -51.09
C ALA A 530 4.05 -12.06 -50.00
N LEU A 531 3.87 -13.35 -50.30
CA LEU A 531 4.17 -14.45 -49.38
C LEU A 531 5.67 -14.62 -49.15
N MET A 532 6.50 -14.53 -50.20
CA MET A 532 7.96 -14.58 -50.07
C MET A 532 8.49 -13.43 -49.22
N ASN A 533 7.99 -12.21 -49.43
CA ASN A 533 8.35 -11.05 -48.61
C ASN A 533 7.96 -11.24 -47.13
N ASN A 534 6.83 -11.89 -46.86
CA ASN A 534 6.40 -12.18 -45.49
C ASN A 534 7.33 -13.20 -44.80
N VAL A 535 7.72 -14.27 -45.51
CA VAL A 535 8.70 -15.25 -45.02
C VAL A 535 10.05 -14.58 -44.73
N GLU A 536 10.54 -13.74 -45.64
CA GLU A 536 11.83 -13.05 -45.47
C GLU A 536 11.79 -12.05 -44.30
N LYS A 537 10.67 -11.34 -44.13
CA LYS A 537 10.44 -10.45 -42.99
C LYS A 537 10.44 -11.21 -41.67
N SER A 538 9.72 -12.33 -41.58
CA SER A 538 9.72 -13.18 -40.38
C SER A 538 11.10 -13.79 -40.10
N LYS A 539 11.85 -14.22 -41.13
CA LYS A 539 13.25 -14.67 -40.96
C LYS A 539 14.15 -13.58 -40.37
N LYS A 540 14.02 -12.35 -40.87
CA LYS A 540 14.77 -11.20 -40.37
C LYS A 540 14.43 -10.87 -38.92
N ASN A 541 13.15 -10.93 -38.55
CA ASN A 541 12.72 -10.72 -37.17
C ASN A 541 13.26 -11.82 -36.23
N VAL A 542 13.18 -13.09 -36.62
CA VAL A 542 13.77 -14.20 -35.87
C VAL A 542 15.27 -14.02 -35.68
N ALA A 543 15.99 -13.61 -36.74
CA ALA A 543 17.42 -13.31 -36.67
C ALA A 543 17.71 -12.18 -35.67
N ASN A 544 16.95 -11.07 -35.73
CA ASN A 544 17.09 -9.94 -34.81
C ASN A 544 16.92 -10.38 -33.35
N TYR A 545 15.82 -11.06 -33.01
CA TYR A 545 15.56 -11.52 -31.64
C TYR A 545 16.54 -12.61 -31.17
N SER A 546 17.06 -13.43 -32.08
CA SER A 546 18.07 -14.45 -31.74
C SER A 546 19.49 -13.89 -31.52
N SER A 547 19.77 -12.70 -32.08
CA SER A 547 21.08 -12.03 -31.95
C SER A 547 21.23 -11.23 -30.66
N ILE A 548 20.13 -11.00 -29.93
CA ILE A 548 20.14 -10.37 -28.60
C ILE A 548 20.74 -11.39 -27.62
N LYS A 549 22.05 -11.32 -27.40
CA LYS A 549 22.72 -12.06 -26.33
C LYS A 549 22.18 -11.57 -24.99
N SER A 550 21.75 -12.50 -24.14
CA SER A 550 21.62 -12.30 -22.69
C SER A 550 23.03 -12.02 -22.16
N ASN A 551 23.34 -10.74 -21.93
CA ASN A 551 24.52 -10.33 -21.19
C ASN A 551 24.08 -10.26 -19.72
N SER A 552 24.56 -11.18 -18.89
CA SER A 552 24.24 -11.26 -17.46
C SER A 552 24.95 -10.19 -16.63
N GLU A 553 24.95 -8.95 -17.10
CA GLU A 553 25.67 -7.84 -16.48
C GLU A 553 25.09 -7.51 -15.09
N ALA A 554 23.75 -7.51 -14.93
CA ALA A 554 23.14 -7.23 -13.63
C ALA A 554 23.39 -8.36 -12.62
N GLU A 555 23.41 -9.63 -13.08
CA GLU A 555 23.72 -10.77 -12.21
C GLU A 555 25.17 -10.75 -11.72
N THR A 556 26.11 -10.38 -12.59
CA THR A 556 27.53 -10.24 -12.23
C THR A 556 27.74 -9.07 -11.26
N ALA A 557 27.07 -7.93 -11.52
CA ALA A 557 27.12 -6.76 -10.63
C ALA A 557 26.51 -7.05 -9.25
N TYR A 558 25.41 -7.80 -9.18
CA TYR A 558 24.80 -8.24 -7.94
C TYR A 558 25.71 -9.18 -7.14
N GLN A 559 26.33 -10.17 -7.80
CA GLN A 559 27.28 -11.08 -7.14
C GLN A 559 28.52 -10.34 -6.61
N GLN A 560 28.97 -9.31 -7.33
CA GLN A 560 30.07 -8.47 -6.90
C GLN A 560 29.70 -7.63 -5.67
N LEU A 561 28.50 -7.04 -5.66
CA LEU A 561 27.98 -6.30 -4.50
C LEU A 561 27.81 -7.19 -3.27
N LEU A 562 27.33 -8.43 -3.43
CA LEU A 562 27.25 -9.38 -2.32
C LEU A 562 28.62 -9.66 -1.70
N LEU A 563 29.66 -9.79 -2.52
CA LEU A 563 31.04 -9.98 -2.04
C LEU A 563 31.59 -8.73 -1.33
N GLU A 564 31.25 -7.53 -1.82
CA GLU A 564 31.61 -6.26 -1.15
C GLU A 564 30.92 -6.11 0.21
N ILE A 565 29.67 -6.58 0.33
CA ILE A 565 28.90 -6.64 1.57
C ILE A 565 29.33 -7.84 2.46
N GLY A 566 30.28 -8.68 2.01
CA GLY A 566 30.78 -9.82 2.79
C GLY A 566 29.81 -11.02 2.87
N LEU A 567 28.78 -11.05 2.03
CA LEU A 567 27.87 -12.18 1.85
C LEU A 567 28.37 -13.11 0.73
N SER A 568 27.99 -14.39 0.76
CA SER A 568 28.37 -15.33 -0.30
C SER A 568 27.72 -14.95 -1.64
N SER A 569 28.44 -15.05 -2.76
CA SER A 569 27.88 -14.83 -4.11
C SER A 569 26.76 -15.84 -4.48
N THR A 570 26.56 -16.88 -3.67
CA THR A 570 25.52 -17.91 -3.83
C THR A 570 24.21 -17.59 -3.09
N VAL A 571 24.10 -16.44 -2.42
CA VAL A 571 22.88 -16.06 -1.71
C VAL A 571 21.71 -15.93 -2.70
N ARG A 572 20.58 -16.57 -2.37
CA ARG A 572 19.35 -16.43 -3.15
C ARG A 572 18.80 -15.01 -3.02
N ARG A 573 18.35 -14.43 -4.13
CA ARG A 573 17.80 -13.06 -4.22
C ARG A 573 16.77 -12.74 -3.11
N THR A 574 15.89 -13.69 -2.79
CA THR A 574 14.85 -13.54 -1.76
C THR A 574 15.38 -13.40 -0.34
N MET A 575 16.60 -13.89 -0.06
CA MET A 575 17.21 -13.88 1.27
C MET A 575 18.17 -12.72 1.47
N ALA A 576 18.56 -12.00 0.40
CA ALA A 576 19.62 -11.00 0.45
C ALA A 576 19.30 -9.83 1.40
N MET A 577 18.07 -9.30 1.33
CA MET A 577 17.62 -8.24 2.23
C MET A 577 17.51 -8.72 3.68
N GLU A 578 17.02 -9.96 3.89
CA GLU A 578 16.88 -10.53 5.23
C GLU A 578 18.26 -10.75 5.90
N LEU A 579 19.25 -11.22 5.13
CA LEU A 579 20.62 -11.41 5.60
C LEU A 579 21.30 -10.05 5.88
N PHE A 580 21.05 -9.03 5.06
CA PHE A 580 21.54 -7.68 5.29
C PHE A 580 20.97 -7.06 6.58
N GLU A 581 19.66 -7.22 6.83
CA GLU A 581 19.01 -6.77 8.07
C GLU A 581 19.61 -7.45 9.31
N LYS A 582 19.85 -8.77 9.23
CA LYS A 582 20.51 -9.53 10.31
C LYS A 582 21.93 -9.04 10.57
N LEU A 583 22.69 -8.69 9.52
CA LEU A 583 24.04 -8.16 9.67
C LEU A 583 24.04 -6.77 10.34
N ARG A 584 23.04 -5.93 10.04
CA ARG A 584 22.83 -4.66 10.75
C ARG A 584 22.52 -4.87 12.24
N LYS A 585 21.71 -5.88 12.59
CA LYS A 585 21.41 -6.25 13.99
C LYS A 585 22.66 -6.68 14.74
N VAL A 586 23.56 -7.44 14.10
CA VAL A 586 24.88 -7.79 14.68
C VAL A 586 25.70 -6.54 15.02
N HIS A 587 25.76 -5.56 14.10
CA HIS A 587 26.46 -4.28 14.31
C HIS A 587 25.88 -3.50 15.50
N ALA A 588 24.55 -3.40 15.58
CA ALA A 588 23.85 -2.73 16.67
C ALA A 588 24.06 -3.42 18.03
N SER A 589 23.91 -4.75 18.07
CA SER A 589 24.13 -5.54 19.29
C SER A 589 25.57 -5.42 19.79
N SER A 590 26.56 -5.53 18.90
CA SER A 590 27.97 -5.43 19.29
C SER A 590 28.36 -4.03 19.78
N SER A 591 27.82 -2.98 19.15
CA SER A 591 28.02 -1.59 19.62
C SER A 591 27.40 -1.36 20.99
N ARG A 592 26.20 -1.90 21.25
CA ARG A 592 25.52 -1.81 22.54
C ARG A 592 26.27 -2.58 23.62
N LEU A 593 26.73 -3.78 23.30
CA LEU A 593 27.50 -4.65 24.18
C LEU A 593 28.82 -4.00 24.61
N LEU A 594 29.48 -3.25 23.72
CA LEU A 594 30.69 -2.49 24.05
C LEU A 594 30.40 -1.38 25.09
N ARG A 595 29.30 -0.63 24.91
CA ARG A 595 28.86 0.39 25.90
C ARG A 595 28.52 -0.23 27.26
N ILE A 596 27.80 -1.34 27.28
CA ILE A 596 27.43 -2.02 28.53
C ILE A 596 28.67 -2.57 29.23
N LYS A 597 29.67 -3.08 28.50
CA LYS A 597 30.95 -3.50 29.09
C LYS A 597 31.65 -2.33 29.78
N ASP A 598 31.69 -1.16 29.15
CA ASP A 598 32.25 0.06 29.76
C ASP A 598 31.47 0.46 31.03
N GLU A 599 30.14 0.42 31.01
CA GLU A 599 29.28 0.67 32.19
C GLU A 599 29.58 -0.33 33.32
N ILE A 600 29.72 -1.61 33.01
CA ILE A 600 30.09 -2.65 33.99
C ILE A 600 31.46 -2.35 34.61
N GLU A 601 32.45 -1.93 33.83
CA GLU A 601 33.78 -1.56 34.35
C GLU A 601 33.70 -0.36 35.30
N GLN A 602 32.91 0.66 34.96
CA GLN A 602 32.70 1.82 35.82
C GLN A 602 32.01 1.42 37.14
N LEU A 603 30.99 0.57 37.09
CA LEU A 603 30.29 0.08 38.29
C LEU A 603 31.21 -0.80 39.16
N LYS A 604 32.05 -1.64 38.55
CA LYS A 604 33.10 -2.41 39.28
C LYS A 604 34.13 -1.49 39.94
N ALA A 605 34.52 -0.40 39.29
CA ALA A 605 35.43 0.58 39.88
C ALA A 605 34.81 1.23 41.13
N GLN A 606 33.54 1.61 41.08
CA GLN A 606 32.80 2.14 42.23
C GLN A 606 32.66 1.11 43.37
N GLN A 607 32.42 -0.16 43.03
CA GLN A 607 32.35 -1.26 44.00
C GLN A 607 33.69 -1.46 44.72
N ASN A 608 34.81 -1.38 43.98
CA ASN A 608 36.15 -1.44 44.54
C ASN A 608 36.50 -0.22 45.41
N GLU A 609 36.04 0.97 45.06
CA GLU A 609 36.21 2.17 45.89
C GLU A 609 35.51 2.02 47.25
N TRP A 610 34.29 1.48 47.25
CA TRP A 610 33.54 1.12 48.45
C TRP A 610 34.28 0.10 49.31
N LEU A 611 34.82 -0.95 48.68
CA LEU A 611 35.62 -1.95 49.36
C LEU A 611 36.85 -1.35 50.04
N ALA A 612 37.61 -0.49 49.33
CA ALA A 612 38.78 0.17 49.88
C ALA A 612 38.45 1.09 51.07
N LYS A 613 37.34 1.84 50.98
CA LYS A 613 36.85 2.66 52.10
C LYS A 613 36.46 1.81 53.31
N ALA A 614 35.77 0.69 53.09
CA ALA A 614 35.38 -0.23 54.16
C ALA A 614 36.58 -0.90 54.84
N GLN A 615 37.55 -1.39 54.05
CA GLN A 615 38.79 -2.00 54.56
C GLN A 615 39.60 -1.00 55.40
N LYS A 616 39.72 0.25 54.92
CA LYS A 616 40.38 1.33 55.67
C LYS A 616 39.66 1.66 56.98
N ALA A 617 38.33 1.66 57.00
CA ALA A 617 37.54 1.95 58.19
C ALA A 617 37.66 0.83 59.26
N CYS A 618 37.70 -0.44 58.82
CA CYS A 618 37.80 -1.60 59.70
C CYS A 618 39.25 -1.98 60.07
N GLY A 619 40.25 -1.55 59.32
CA GLY A 619 41.66 -1.90 59.55
C GLY A 619 42.01 -3.35 59.25
N LYS A 620 41.17 -4.03 58.45
CA LYS A 620 41.32 -5.45 58.07
C LYS A 620 40.73 -5.69 56.67
N ASP A 621 41.18 -6.74 56.01
CA ASP A 621 40.64 -7.13 54.71
C ASP A 621 39.21 -7.68 54.86
N ILE A 622 38.34 -7.24 53.96
CA ILE A 622 36.91 -7.59 53.92
C ILE A 622 36.60 -8.11 52.51
N ALA A 623 35.73 -9.13 52.43
CA ALA A 623 35.18 -9.63 51.17
C ALA A 623 33.93 -8.85 50.74
N ILE A 624 33.75 -8.66 49.43
CA ILE A 624 32.64 -7.91 48.83
C ILE A 624 31.27 -8.46 49.27
N GLU A 625 31.09 -9.78 49.21
CA GLU A 625 29.84 -10.48 49.51
C GLU A 625 29.38 -10.31 50.98
N GLY A 626 30.29 -9.98 51.89
CA GLY A 626 30.05 -9.83 53.32
C GLY A 626 30.32 -8.42 53.86
N LEU A 627 30.41 -7.41 52.99
CA LEU A 627 30.90 -6.07 53.36
C LEU A 627 30.06 -5.41 54.46
N ILE A 628 28.74 -5.33 54.28
CA ILE A 628 27.83 -4.70 55.26
C ILE A 628 27.80 -5.48 56.59
N ALA A 629 27.80 -6.81 56.54
CA ALA A 629 27.83 -7.65 57.73
C ALA A 629 29.12 -7.43 58.54
N SER A 630 30.26 -7.30 57.85
CA SER A 630 31.56 -7.02 58.46
C SER A 630 31.60 -5.63 59.11
N LEU A 631 31.03 -4.61 58.45
CA LEU A 631 30.91 -3.25 58.99
C LEU A 631 30.04 -3.23 60.26
N ARG A 632 28.87 -3.88 60.25
CA ARG A 632 27.97 -3.95 61.42
C ARG A 632 28.61 -4.69 62.59
N SER A 633 29.32 -5.79 62.32
CA SER A 633 30.06 -6.55 63.34
C SER A 633 31.16 -5.70 63.98
N GLU A 634 31.97 -5.00 63.17
CA GLU A 634 33.03 -4.13 63.66
C GLU A 634 32.48 -2.94 64.47
N LEU A 635 31.38 -2.32 64.02
CA LEU A 635 30.71 -1.25 64.76
C LEU A 635 30.22 -1.73 66.14
N SER A 636 29.65 -2.93 66.21
CA SER A 636 29.17 -3.51 67.47
C SER A 636 30.30 -3.74 68.47
N VAL A 637 31.45 -4.26 68.00
CA VAL A 637 32.65 -4.46 68.84
C VAL A 637 33.19 -3.12 69.36
N ARG A 638 33.27 -2.09 68.51
CA ARG A 638 33.75 -0.76 68.91
C ARG A 638 32.80 -0.07 69.89
N LYS A 639 31.47 -0.20 69.70
CA LYS A 639 30.47 0.32 70.64
C LYS A 639 30.59 -0.32 72.02
N GLN A 640 30.71 -1.65 72.09
CA GLN A 640 30.91 -2.35 73.37
C GLN A 640 32.22 -1.94 74.07
N LYS A 641 33.32 -1.79 73.33
CA LYS A 641 34.59 -1.29 73.89
C LYS A 641 34.45 0.14 74.42
N GLN A 642 33.77 1.03 73.69
CA GLN A 642 33.57 2.42 74.11
C GLN A 642 32.66 2.53 75.34
N GLU A 643 31.59 1.74 75.42
CA GLU A 643 30.72 1.67 76.60
C GLU A 643 31.47 1.16 77.83
N HIS A 644 32.27 0.11 77.68
CA HIS A 644 33.11 -0.41 78.75
C HIS A 644 34.17 0.61 79.19
N TRP A 645 34.84 1.26 78.24
CA TRP A 645 35.81 2.33 78.51
C TRP A 645 35.15 3.51 79.24
N ASN A 646 34.00 3.99 78.77
CA ASN A 646 33.25 5.06 79.41
C ASN A 646 32.83 4.70 80.84
N LYS A 647 32.38 3.47 81.07
CA LYS A 647 31.96 3.00 82.40
C LYS A 647 33.13 2.97 83.38
N VAL A 648 34.22 2.30 83.01
CA VAL A 648 35.41 2.20 83.89
C VAL A 648 36.07 3.57 84.05
N LYS A 649 36.11 4.41 83.00
CA LYS A 649 36.66 5.76 83.10
C LYS A 649 35.81 6.67 83.98
N SER A 650 34.48 6.52 83.94
CA SER A 650 33.56 7.22 84.85
C SER A 650 33.74 6.76 86.30
N GLU A 651 33.88 5.44 86.55
CA GLU A 651 34.15 4.89 87.88
C GLU A 651 35.54 5.31 88.41
N GLN A 652 36.58 5.31 87.58
CA GLN A 652 37.90 5.84 87.92
C GLN A 652 37.86 7.34 88.19
N ASN A 653 37.22 8.13 87.31
CA ASN A 653 37.13 9.57 87.48
C ASN A 653 36.34 9.94 88.74
N SER A 654 35.22 9.27 89.03
CA SER A 654 34.44 9.53 90.25
C SER A 654 35.19 9.14 91.52
N LEU A 655 35.94 8.04 91.53
CA LEU A 655 36.78 7.65 92.67
C LEU A 655 38.02 8.53 92.81
N GLN A 656 38.64 8.95 91.69
CA GLN A 656 39.79 9.85 91.67
C GLN A 656 39.38 11.25 92.11
N GLU A 657 38.24 11.74 91.63
CA GLU A 657 37.63 12.99 92.05
C GLU A 657 37.28 12.93 93.53
N LYS A 658 36.72 11.81 94.01
CA LYS A 658 36.46 11.63 95.45
C LYS A 658 37.74 11.58 96.29
N TYR A 659 38.79 10.94 95.80
CA TYR A 659 40.09 10.91 96.47
C TYR A 659 40.75 12.30 96.50
N ASP A 660 40.75 13.01 95.37
CA ASP A 660 41.32 14.35 95.25
C ASP A 660 40.49 15.36 96.04
N GLN A 661 39.16 15.22 96.09
CA GLN A 661 38.28 15.99 96.97
C GLN A 661 38.60 15.73 98.43
N LEU A 662 38.73 14.48 98.87
CA LEU A 662 39.06 14.16 100.26
C LEU A 662 40.49 14.58 100.63
N ARG A 663 41.46 14.48 99.71
CA ARG A 663 42.85 14.90 99.92
C ARG A 663 43.00 16.42 99.94
N ALA A 664 42.31 17.11 99.04
CA ALA A 664 42.21 18.56 99.04
C ALA A 664 41.47 19.02 100.29
N LEU A 665 40.37 18.38 100.66
CA LEU A 665 39.62 18.65 101.89
C LEU A 665 40.51 18.45 103.11
N GLN A 666 41.22 17.33 103.27
CA GLN A 666 42.12 17.14 104.42
C GLN A 666 43.19 18.24 104.51
N LYS A 667 43.88 18.52 103.40
CA LYS A 667 44.95 19.52 103.35
C LYS A 667 44.41 20.94 103.54
N GLN A 668 43.19 21.19 103.07
CA GLN A 668 42.48 22.44 103.23
C GLN A 668 41.93 22.58 104.64
N LEU A 669 41.40 21.55 105.29
CA LEU A 669 40.93 21.62 106.67
C LEU A 669 42.12 21.85 107.64
N GLU A 670 43.26 21.17 107.44
CA GLU A 670 44.49 21.38 108.22
C GLU A 670 45.10 22.78 107.98
N LYS A 671 45.06 23.25 106.72
CA LYS A 671 45.50 24.61 106.38
C LYS A 671 44.52 25.66 106.88
N ASP A 672 43.22 25.45 106.78
CA ASP A 672 42.17 26.37 107.18
C ASP A 672 42.17 26.53 108.69
N GLN A 673 42.40 25.45 109.46
CA GLN A 673 42.60 25.53 110.91
C GLN A 673 43.79 26.44 111.27
N GLN A 674 44.94 26.25 110.62
CA GLN A 674 46.15 27.06 110.84
C GLN A 674 45.99 28.51 110.33
N THR A 675 45.28 28.67 109.20
CA THR A 675 45.04 29.96 108.55
C THR A 675 44.01 30.75 109.33
N LEU A 676 42.96 30.13 109.87
CA LEU A 676 41.97 30.75 110.74
C LEU A 676 42.69 31.41 111.93
N LEU A 677 43.53 30.65 112.63
CA LEU A 677 44.35 31.17 113.74
C LEU A 677 45.21 32.37 113.33
N THR A 678 45.98 32.22 112.24
CA THR A 678 46.90 33.27 111.77
C THR A 678 46.17 34.51 111.23
N TYR A 679 45.05 34.31 110.54
CA TYR A 679 44.29 35.35 109.83
C TYR A 679 43.46 36.21 110.78
N ALA A 680 42.88 35.60 111.82
CA ALA A 680 42.24 36.34 112.89
C ALA A 680 43.26 36.98 113.85
N HIS A 681 44.57 36.88 113.59
CA HIS A 681 45.63 37.32 114.52
C HIS A 681 45.45 36.71 115.92
N ALA A 682 45.08 35.43 115.97
CA ALA A 682 44.85 34.65 117.19
C ALA A 682 45.97 33.61 117.35
N GLU A 683 46.69 33.64 118.47
CA GLU A 683 47.82 32.72 118.73
C GLU A 683 47.33 31.31 119.06
N GLU A 684 46.13 31.18 119.63
CA GLU A 684 45.49 29.90 119.95
C GLU A 684 44.00 29.90 119.57
N VAL A 685 43.41 28.69 119.49
CA VAL A 685 41.99 28.46 119.15
C VAL A 685 41.02 29.26 120.04
N PHE A 686 41.44 29.64 121.26
CA PHE A 686 40.64 30.44 122.20
C PHE A 686 40.53 31.93 121.82
N ASP A 687 41.61 32.57 121.36
CA ASP A 687 41.63 34.00 120.97
C ASP A 687 40.84 34.29 119.69
N PHE A 688 40.67 33.25 118.89
CA PHE A 688 39.97 33.26 117.61
C PHE A 688 38.47 33.61 117.73
N TYR A 689 37.81 33.30 118.84
CA TYR A 689 36.36 33.54 119.00
C TYR A 689 35.98 35.01 119.30
N ARG A 690 36.89 35.85 119.83
CA ARG A 690 36.61 37.25 120.22
C ARG A 690 36.54 38.20 119.02
N LEU A 691 37.35 37.96 117.99
CA LEU A 691 37.43 38.80 116.80
C LEU A 691 36.32 38.46 115.76
N ALA A 692 35.53 37.41 116.03
CA ALA A 692 34.48 36.91 115.14
C ALA A 692 33.25 37.80 114.99
N ASP A 693 32.82 38.39 116.09
CA ASP A 693 31.63 39.22 116.12
C ASP A 693 31.80 40.55 115.34
N GLN A 694 33.04 40.97 115.08
CA GLN A 694 33.38 42.21 114.39
C GLN A 694 33.40 42.06 112.85
N TRP A 695 33.75 40.88 112.33
CA TRP A 695 33.90 40.57 110.90
C TRP A 695 32.63 40.31 110.12
N GLU A 696 31.65 39.72 110.79
CA GLU A 696 30.44 39.18 110.16
C GLU A 696 29.70 40.29 109.39
N LYS A 697 29.70 41.50 109.95
CA LYS A 697 29.16 42.72 109.33
C LYS A 697 29.91 43.20 108.06
N LYS A 698 31.20 42.89 107.89
CA LYS A 698 32.01 43.30 106.70
C LYS A 698 31.92 42.27 105.55
N GLN A 699 31.64 41.00 105.86
CA GLN A 699 31.54 39.92 104.86
C GLN A 699 30.25 39.93 104.04
N GLU A 700 29.12 40.27 104.64
CA GLU A 700 27.83 40.34 103.93
C GLU A 700 27.91 41.29 102.73
N MET A 701 28.56 42.45 102.89
CA MET A 701 28.74 43.43 101.82
C MET A 701 29.77 42.99 100.75
N LYS A 702 30.84 42.25 101.10
CA LYS A 702 31.82 41.71 100.12
C LYS A 702 31.27 40.56 99.27
N ARG A 703 30.43 39.70 99.85
CA ARG A 703 29.81 38.55 99.14
C ARG A 703 28.84 39.02 98.06
N ALA A 704 28.04 40.05 98.34
CA ALA A 704 27.17 40.67 97.35
C ALA A 704 27.97 41.16 96.13
N LEU A 705 29.09 41.87 96.35
CA LEU A 705 29.92 42.41 95.27
C LEU A 705 30.61 41.33 94.40
N GLN A 706 31.09 40.24 95.01
CA GLN A 706 31.71 39.12 94.28
C GLN A 706 30.70 38.36 93.41
N LEU A 707 29.47 38.19 93.90
CA LEU A 707 28.42 37.49 93.17
C LEU A 707 28.01 38.27 91.91
N THR A 708 27.84 39.59 92.03
CA THR A 708 27.60 40.50 90.89
C THR A 708 28.76 40.48 89.87
N GLN A 709 30.01 40.34 90.31
CA GLN A 709 31.19 40.24 89.42
C GLN A 709 31.31 38.90 88.70
N ALA A 710 31.02 37.78 89.37
CA ALA A 710 31.01 36.46 88.75
C ALA A 710 29.88 36.33 87.71
N GLN A 711 28.71 36.92 87.99
CA GLN A 711 27.61 37.00 87.03
C GLN A 711 28.02 37.77 85.76
N LEU A 712 28.70 38.92 85.90
CA LEU A 712 29.26 39.66 84.76
C LEU A 712 30.29 38.85 83.95
N GLN A 713 31.16 38.07 84.61
CA GLN A 713 32.15 37.23 83.91
C GLN A 713 31.51 36.06 83.15
N SER A 714 30.40 35.50 83.65
CA SER A 714 29.67 34.42 82.96
C SER A 714 28.95 34.88 81.69
N ILE A 715 28.56 36.16 81.62
CA ILE A 715 27.91 36.76 80.43
C ILE A 715 28.93 37.00 79.30
N GLY A 716 30.23 37.04 79.61
CA GLY A 716 31.32 37.21 78.64
C GLY A 716 31.77 38.67 78.48
N ASN A 717 32.65 38.92 77.50
CA ASN A 717 33.19 40.27 77.26
C ASN A 717 32.12 41.15 76.58
N VAL A 718 31.39 41.93 77.37
CA VAL A 718 30.39 42.87 76.89
C VAL A 718 31.06 44.23 76.71
N GLU A 719 31.24 44.68 75.47
CA GLU A 719 31.65 46.07 75.21
C GLU A 719 30.54 47.01 75.69
N GLY A 720 30.87 47.88 76.65
CA GLY A 720 29.93 48.87 77.15
C GLY A 720 29.53 49.81 76.02
N ARG A 721 28.22 49.93 75.73
CA ARG A 721 27.65 50.95 74.85
C ARG A 721 27.41 52.22 75.68
N PRO A 722 28.32 53.21 75.67
CA PRO A 722 28.11 54.44 76.41
C PRO A 722 26.97 55.18 75.69
N ASN A 723 25.91 55.56 76.42
CA ASN A 723 24.68 56.21 75.93
C ASN A 723 23.49 55.27 75.59
N TRP A 724 23.52 53.99 75.97
CA TRP A 724 22.32 53.14 75.94
C TRP A 724 21.68 53.05 77.32
N GLU A 725 20.37 53.28 77.40
CA GLU A 725 19.55 52.92 78.54
C GLU A 725 18.93 51.52 78.32
N LEU A 726 18.40 50.90 79.39
CA LEU A 726 17.73 49.60 79.30
C LEU A 726 16.56 49.60 78.30
N GLU A 727 15.88 50.75 78.14
CA GLU A 727 14.80 50.95 77.18
C GLU A 727 15.27 50.99 75.71
N ASP A 728 16.51 51.40 75.44
CA ASP A 728 17.07 51.42 74.08
C ASP A 728 17.40 50.00 73.59
N ALA A 729 17.94 49.14 74.48
CA ALA A 729 18.16 47.73 74.19
C ALA A 729 16.86 46.98 73.96
N GLN A 730 15.82 47.26 74.77
CA GLN A 730 14.50 46.66 74.61
C GLN A 730 13.88 47.01 73.24
N ARG A 731 13.95 48.30 72.84
CA ARG A 731 13.49 48.75 71.52
C ARG A 731 14.24 48.10 70.36
N ALA A 732 15.57 47.94 70.48
CA ALA A 732 16.37 47.28 69.45
C ALA A 732 16.06 45.77 69.33
N ILE A 733 15.84 45.07 70.45
CA ILE A 733 15.40 43.68 70.47
C ILE A 733 14.05 43.53 69.76
N GLU A 734 13.07 44.38 70.08
CA GLU A 734 11.74 44.35 69.46
C GLU A 734 11.79 44.60 67.95
N GLN A 735 12.64 45.53 67.49
CA GLN A 735 12.84 45.80 66.06
C GLN A 735 13.45 44.60 65.33
N ILE A 736 14.48 43.96 65.90
CA ILE A 736 15.13 42.79 65.30
C ILE A 736 14.18 41.58 65.29
N GLN A 737 13.44 41.35 66.37
CA GLN A 737 12.43 40.28 66.43
C GLN A 737 11.28 40.49 65.43
N SER A 738 10.86 41.75 65.21
CA SER A 738 9.87 42.10 64.18
C SER A 738 10.41 41.80 62.77
N ALA A 739 11.65 42.18 62.48
CA ALA A 739 12.30 41.88 61.20
C ALA A 739 12.46 40.37 60.95
N LEU A 740 12.89 39.61 61.96
CA LEU A 740 12.98 38.14 61.88
C LEU A 740 11.60 37.50 61.64
N ASN A 741 10.53 38.03 62.24
CA ASN A 741 9.18 37.56 61.99
C ASN A 741 8.72 37.86 60.55
N GLN A 742 9.05 39.02 60.00
CA GLN A 742 8.73 39.37 58.61
C GLN A 742 9.45 38.44 57.63
N LEU A 743 10.75 38.20 57.83
CA LEU A 743 11.54 37.26 57.03
C LEU A 743 10.98 35.83 57.10
N LYS A 744 10.55 35.39 58.29
CA LYS A 744 9.91 34.08 58.49
C LYS A 744 8.58 33.96 57.72
N VAL A 745 7.77 35.02 57.70
CA VAL A 745 6.51 35.05 56.93
C VAL A 745 6.80 34.97 55.43
N GLU A 746 7.71 35.81 54.93
CA GLU A 746 8.13 35.82 53.52
C GLU A 746 8.69 34.45 53.10
N ARG A 747 9.55 33.84 53.93
CA ARG A 747 10.10 32.50 53.70
C ARG A 747 8.99 31.45 53.56
N ASN A 748 8.01 31.47 54.45
CA ASN A 748 6.91 30.49 54.42
C ASN A 748 6.03 30.66 53.16
N GLU A 749 5.79 31.90 52.72
CA GLU A 749 5.06 32.17 51.48
C GLU A 749 5.85 31.68 50.26
N LEU A 750 7.15 31.94 50.20
CA LEU A 750 8.03 31.49 49.12
C LEU A 750 8.19 29.97 49.07
N LEU A 751 8.29 29.29 50.22
CA LEU A 751 8.32 27.83 50.30
C LEU A 751 7.00 27.21 49.82
N LYS A 752 5.86 27.84 50.12
CA LYS A 752 4.56 27.41 49.60
C LYS A 752 4.48 27.58 48.09
N GLU A 753 4.88 28.74 47.56
CA GLU A 753 4.94 28.99 46.12
C GLU A 753 5.89 28.01 45.41
N GLN A 754 7.04 27.71 46.03
CA GLN A 754 8.01 26.73 45.54
C GLN A 754 7.39 25.33 45.43
N ALA A 755 6.70 24.87 46.47
CA ALA A 755 6.03 23.57 46.47
C ALA A 755 4.94 23.48 45.39
N ASP A 756 4.10 24.51 45.25
CA ASP A 756 3.05 24.57 44.23
C ASP A 756 3.65 24.51 42.80
N LYS A 757 4.74 25.25 42.55
CA LYS A 757 5.42 25.27 41.24
C LYS A 757 6.23 24.00 40.96
N GLN A 758 6.83 23.40 41.97
CA GLN A 758 7.50 22.09 41.87
C GLN A 758 6.49 20.99 41.56
N GLN A 759 5.33 20.97 42.21
CA GLN A 759 4.26 20.01 41.92
C GLN A 759 3.74 20.18 40.49
N LEU A 760 3.51 21.42 40.05
CA LEU A 760 3.07 21.72 38.68
C LEU A 760 4.11 21.27 37.64
N THR A 761 5.39 21.56 37.85
CA THR A 761 6.46 21.15 36.94
C THR A 761 6.65 19.63 36.94
N GLN A 762 6.51 18.95 38.08
CA GLN A 762 6.63 17.50 38.16
C GLN A 762 5.47 16.78 37.45
N MET A 763 4.22 17.27 37.60
CA MET A 763 3.07 16.76 36.83
C MET A 763 3.26 16.92 35.32
N LEU A 764 3.78 18.07 34.88
CA LEU A 764 4.00 18.37 33.46
C LEU A 764 5.19 17.60 32.87
N VAL A 765 6.22 17.26 33.67
CA VAL A 765 7.37 16.46 33.24
C VAL A 765 7.03 14.97 33.15
N SER A 766 6.12 14.49 33.98
CA SER A 766 5.65 13.10 33.95
C SER A 766 4.60 12.81 32.86
N ASP A 767 4.13 13.83 32.13
CA ASP A 767 3.05 13.69 31.17
C ASP A 767 3.58 13.17 29.81
N THR A 768 3.77 11.84 29.70
CA THR A 768 4.12 11.15 28.43
C THR A 768 3.00 11.22 27.39
N SER A 769 1.83 11.78 27.76
CA SER A 769 0.66 11.87 26.89
C SER A 769 0.94 12.62 25.58
N TYR A 770 1.85 13.60 25.56
CA TYR A 770 2.21 14.29 24.31
C TYR A 770 2.94 13.36 23.34
N GLU A 771 3.92 12.60 23.82
CA GLU A 771 4.74 11.69 23.02
C GLU A 771 3.91 10.50 22.52
N GLU A 772 3.08 9.94 23.40
CA GLU A 772 2.12 8.89 23.06
C GLU A 772 1.11 9.36 22.01
N LYS A 773 0.56 10.57 22.17
CA LYS A 773 -0.39 11.13 21.20
C LYS A 773 0.28 11.46 19.86
N LEU A 774 1.54 11.91 19.89
CA LEU A 774 2.32 12.20 18.68
C LEU A 774 2.59 10.91 17.91
N GLN A 775 2.93 9.82 18.60
CA GLN A 775 3.07 8.50 17.99
C GLN A 775 1.76 8.04 17.34
N GLN A 776 0.64 8.11 18.07
CA GLN A 776 -0.68 7.74 17.54
C GLN A 776 -1.05 8.56 16.29
N PHE A 777 -0.72 9.85 16.29
CA PHE A 777 -0.94 10.74 15.14
C PHE A 777 -0.13 10.32 13.92
N GLU A 778 1.17 10.04 14.08
CA GLU A 778 2.02 9.59 12.96
C GLU A 778 1.60 8.20 12.45
N GLU A 779 1.18 7.28 13.33
CA GLU A 779 0.62 5.98 12.93
C GLU A 779 -0.71 6.12 12.15
N ALA A 780 -1.62 6.98 12.61
CA ALA A 780 -2.87 7.27 11.91
C ALA A 780 -2.62 7.94 10.54
N LYS A 781 -1.61 8.82 10.47
CA LYS A 781 -1.20 9.52 9.24
C LYS A 781 -0.58 8.57 8.23
N ALA A 782 0.26 7.63 8.66
CA ALA A 782 0.79 6.58 7.79
C ALA A 782 -0.35 5.72 7.19
N ARG A 783 -1.29 5.27 8.03
CA ARG A 783 -2.49 4.54 7.58
C ARG A 783 -3.33 5.35 6.59
N PHE A 784 -3.51 6.65 6.83
CA PHE A 784 -4.21 7.53 5.91
C PHE A 784 -3.52 7.61 4.54
N VAL A 785 -2.19 7.77 4.51
CA VAL A 785 -1.41 7.83 3.27
C VAL A 785 -1.54 6.53 2.47
N ASP A 786 -1.47 5.37 3.12
CA ASP A 786 -1.61 4.07 2.45
C ASP A 786 -3.00 3.90 1.82
N LEU A 787 -4.06 4.21 2.55
CA LEU A 787 -5.43 4.12 2.02
C LEU A 787 -5.68 5.15 0.91
N ALA A 788 -5.12 6.35 1.02
CA ALA A 788 -5.18 7.36 -0.04
C ALA A 788 -4.45 6.90 -1.31
N LYS A 789 -3.29 6.25 -1.16
CA LYS A 789 -2.54 5.65 -2.27
C LYS A 789 -3.36 4.55 -2.95
N GLN A 790 -3.96 3.64 -2.19
CA GLN A 790 -4.85 2.59 -2.73
C GLN A 790 -6.02 3.20 -3.51
N TRP A 791 -6.69 4.21 -2.96
CA TRP A 791 -7.77 4.90 -3.67
C TRP A 791 -7.29 5.54 -4.97
N SER A 792 -6.11 6.17 -4.97
CA SER A 792 -5.55 6.83 -6.16
C SER A 792 -5.20 5.85 -7.28
N VAL A 793 -4.65 4.67 -6.94
CA VAL A 793 -4.36 3.60 -7.89
C VAL A 793 -5.66 3.10 -8.52
N ASN A 794 -6.67 2.80 -7.70
CA ASN A 794 -7.97 2.36 -8.19
C ASN A 794 -8.62 3.42 -9.10
N LYS A 795 -8.53 4.70 -8.73
CA LYS A 795 -9.05 5.80 -9.56
C LYS A 795 -8.34 5.88 -10.90
N ALA A 796 -7.02 5.71 -10.94
CA ALA A 796 -6.24 5.71 -12.17
C ALA A 796 -6.64 4.54 -13.09
N ILE A 797 -6.85 3.34 -12.55
CA ILE A 797 -7.30 2.18 -13.31
C ILE A 797 -8.70 2.41 -13.91
N VAL A 798 -9.64 2.90 -13.11
CA VAL A 798 -11.01 3.21 -13.57
C VAL A 798 -11.00 4.27 -14.68
N GLU A 799 -10.14 5.28 -14.58
CA GLU A 799 -10.00 6.30 -15.62
C GLU A 799 -9.43 5.71 -16.93
N ALA A 800 -8.43 4.83 -16.84
CA ALA A 800 -7.86 4.16 -18.00
C ALA A 800 -8.88 3.24 -18.70
N ILE A 801 -9.71 2.52 -17.94
CA ILE A 801 -10.81 1.70 -18.49
C ILE A 801 -11.80 2.60 -19.24
N ASN A 802 -12.22 3.71 -18.63
CA ASN A 802 -13.15 4.66 -19.23
C ASN A 802 -12.60 5.28 -20.53
N GLN A 803 -11.33 5.67 -20.54
CA GLN A 803 -10.68 6.20 -21.74
C GLN A 803 -10.64 5.15 -22.87
N THR A 804 -10.26 3.91 -22.55
CA THR A 804 -10.22 2.80 -23.51
C THR A 804 -11.61 2.52 -24.08
N MET A 805 -12.65 2.52 -23.24
CA MET A 805 -14.04 2.36 -23.66
C MET A 805 -14.49 3.48 -24.59
N ASN A 806 -14.09 4.73 -24.34
CA ASN A 806 -14.40 5.85 -25.21
C ASN A 806 -13.67 5.75 -26.56
N GLU A 807 -12.40 5.36 -26.59
CA GLU A 807 -11.69 5.12 -27.85
C GLU A 807 -12.31 4.01 -28.70
N LEU A 808 -12.78 2.93 -28.08
CA LEU A 808 -13.49 1.85 -28.78
C LEU A 808 -14.81 2.34 -29.37
N LYS A 809 -15.55 3.19 -28.64
CA LYS A 809 -16.76 3.85 -29.14
C LYS A 809 -16.47 4.76 -30.34
N GLU A 810 -15.36 5.49 -30.33
CA GLU A 810 -15.01 6.40 -31.43
C GLU A 810 -14.49 5.66 -32.67
N LYS A 811 -13.73 4.58 -32.51
CA LYS A 811 -13.04 3.90 -33.62
C LYS A 811 -13.85 2.80 -34.31
N LYS A 812 -14.62 1.97 -33.57
CA LYS A 812 -15.29 0.76 -34.13
C LYS A 812 -16.80 0.92 -34.37
N LEU A 813 -17.46 1.77 -33.59
CA LEU A 813 -18.92 1.97 -33.60
C LEU A 813 -19.47 2.70 -34.85
N PRO A 814 -18.76 3.68 -35.47
CA PRO A 814 -19.31 4.42 -36.62
C PRO A 814 -19.64 3.55 -37.84
N ALA A 815 -18.83 2.53 -38.14
CA ALA A 815 -19.06 1.61 -39.26
C ALA A 815 -20.32 0.74 -39.02
N VAL A 816 -20.49 0.25 -37.78
CA VAL A 816 -21.67 -0.52 -37.36
C VAL A 816 -22.92 0.36 -37.39
N LEU A 817 -22.86 1.61 -36.94
CA LEU A 817 -24.01 2.51 -36.97
C LEU A 817 -24.43 2.91 -38.37
N THR A 818 -23.46 3.05 -39.29
CA THR A 818 -23.77 3.36 -40.69
C THR A 818 -24.59 2.24 -41.33
N ASN A 819 -24.19 0.98 -41.11
CA ASN A 819 -24.93 -0.19 -41.59
C ASN A 819 -26.25 -0.39 -40.85
N ALA A 820 -26.29 -0.18 -39.53
CA ALA A 820 -27.52 -0.27 -38.74
C ALA A 820 -28.54 0.80 -39.15
N GLN A 821 -28.10 2.04 -39.42
CA GLN A 821 -28.94 3.09 -40.00
C GLN A 821 -29.52 2.66 -41.34
N ARG A 822 -28.69 2.08 -42.23
CA ARG A 822 -29.14 1.58 -43.54
C ARG A 822 -30.23 0.52 -43.38
N TYR A 823 -30.00 -0.46 -42.50
CA TYR A 823 -30.96 -1.53 -42.23
C TYR A 823 -32.23 -1.00 -41.57
N PHE A 824 -32.12 -0.13 -40.57
CA PHE A 824 -33.27 0.46 -39.89
C PHE A 824 -34.14 1.31 -40.82
N SER A 825 -33.51 2.09 -41.71
CA SER A 825 -34.24 2.86 -42.72
C SER A 825 -34.98 1.96 -43.71
N LYS A 826 -34.37 0.85 -44.16
CA LYS A 826 -35.04 -0.18 -44.98
C LYS A 826 -36.22 -0.82 -44.24
N LEU A 827 -36.01 -1.29 -43.01
CA LEU A 827 -37.03 -1.96 -42.19
C LEU A 827 -38.24 -1.05 -41.92
N THR A 828 -38.00 0.25 -41.73
CA THR A 828 -39.04 1.26 -41.49
C THR A 828 -39.58 1.90 -42.77
N ASN A 829 -39.19 1.39 -43.94
CA ASN A 829 -39.57 1.91 -45.26
C ASN A 829 -39.34 3.43 -45.41
N GLY A 830 -38.23 3.93 -44.84
CA GLY A 830 -37.83 5.34 -44.89
C GLY A 830 -38.46 6.24 -43.82
N ALA A 831 -39.35 5.73 -42.96
CA ALA A 831 -39.96 6.53 -41.89
C ALA A 831 -38.92 7.09 -40.91
N TYR A 832 -37.84 6.35 -40.68
CA TYR A 832 -36.66 6.80 -39.94
C TYR A 832 -35.43 6.77 -40.84
N GLN A 833 -34.72 7.91 -40.91
CA GLN A 833 -33.61 8.12 -41.83
C GLN A 833 -32.25 7.94 -41.16
N LYS A 834 -32.18 8.14 -39.84
CA LYS A 834 -30.94 8.07 -39.07
C LYS A 834 -31.15 7.26 -37.80
N LEU A 835 -30.17 6.42 -37.48
CA LEU A 835 -30.00 5.80 -36.17
C LEU A 835 -28.63 6.24 -35.66
N SER A 836 -28.60 7.04 -34.60
CA SER A 836 -27.36 7.63 -34.08
C SER A 836 -27.32 7.62 -32.57
N MET A 837 -26.13 7.76 -32.00
CA MET A 837 -25.96 7.94 -30.58
C MET A 837 -25.86 9.45 -30.27
N ASN A 838 -26.56 9.92 -29.24
CA ASN A 838 -26.47 11.30 -28.78
C ASN A 838 -25.20 11.54 -27.93
N GLN A 839 -24.98 12.79 -27.50
CA GLN A 839 -23.78 13.18 -26.73
C GLN A 839 -23.68 12.48 -25.36
N THR A 840 -24.78 11.97 -24.84
CA THR A 840 -24.86 11.25 -23.57
C THR A 840 -24.70 9.72 -23.73
N GLY A 841 -24.55 9.22 -24.96
CA GLY A 841 -24.29 7.80 -25.22
C GLY A 841 -25.54 6.94 -25.46
N PHE A 842 -26.70 7.56 -25.69
CA PHE A 842 -27.98 6.90 -25.92
C PHE A 842 -28.35 6.85 -27.40
N PHE A 843 -29.02 5.78 -27.83
CA PHE A 843 -29.46 5.63 -29.21
C PHE A 843 -30.76 6.41 -29.47
N GLU A 844 -30.75 7.19 -30.55
CA GLU A 844 -31.89 7.97 -31.01
C GLU A 844 -32.15 7.71 -32.50
N ALA A 845 -33.42 7.64 -32.84
CA ALA A 845 -33.90 7.51 -34.20
C ALA A 845 -34.38 8.88 -34.72
N LYS A 846 -33.82 9.34 -35.84
CA LYS A 846 -34.31 10.53 -36.54
C LYS A 846 -35.40 10.14 -37.52
N ARG A 847 -36.61 10.61 -37.28
CA ARG A 847 -37.75 10.45 -38.19
C ARG A 847 -37.61 11.37 -39.41
N GLN A 848 -38.30 11.05 -40.50
CA GLN A 848 -38.26 11.79 -41.76
C GLN A 848 -38.60 13.29 -41.62
N ASP A 849 -39.40 13.67 -40.63
CA ASP A 849 -39.76 15.06 -40.30
C ASP A 849 -38.63 15.84 -39.59
N GLY A 850 -37.54 15.17 -39.22
CA GLY A 850 -36.39 15.76 -38.55
C GLY A 850 -36.37 15.57 -37.04
N THR A 851 -37.44 15.05 -36.45
CA THR A 851 -37.55 14.85 -34.99
C THR A 851 -36.75 13.63 -34.54
N TYR A 852 -36.07 13.76 -33.39
CA TYR A 852 -35.34 12.67 -32.75
C TYR A 852 -36.21 12.03 -31.67
N PHE A 853 -36.23 10.71 -31.65
CA PHE A 853 -36.90 9.91 -30.63
C PHE A 853 -35.88 8.97 -29.98
N PRO A 854 -35.77 8.94 -28.64
CA PRO A 854 -35.12 7.85 -27.93
C PRO A 854 -35.74 6.51 -28.35
N ILE A 855 -34.96 5.43 -28.43
CA ILE A 855 -35.51 4.12 -28.83
C ILE A 855 -36.65 3.70 -27.89
N ALA A 856 -36.54 4.01 -26.60
CA ALA A 856 -37.56 3.71 -25.60
C ALA A 856 -38.96 4.32 -25.90
N GLU A 857 -39.04 5.40 -26.67
CA GLU A 857 -40.29 6.09 -27.03
C GLU A 857 -40.94 5.57 -28.33
N LEU A 858 -40.25 4.71 -29.08
CA LEU A 858 -40.76 4.15 -30.33
C LEU A 858 -41.86 3.11 -30.09
N SER A 859 -42.71 2.84 -31.10
CA SER A 859 -43.66 1.73 -31.03
C SER A 859 -42.93 0.39 -30.87
N GLN A 860 -43.52 -0.60 -30.17
CA GLN A 860 -42.89 -1.89 -29.88
C GLN A 860 -42.23 -2.53 -31.11
N ALA A 861 -42.96 -2.67 -32.21
CA ALA A 861 -42.40 -3.26 -33.42
C ALA A 861 -41.33 -2.37 -34.11
N THR A 862 -41.33 -1.06 -33.90
CA THR A 862 -40.23 -0.18 -34.37
C THR A 862 -38.99 -0.33 -33.49
N LYS A 863 -39.14 -0.53 -32.17
CA LYS A 863 -38.03 -0.88 -31.27
C LYS A 863 -37.37 -2.18 -31.71
N GLU A 864 -38.18 -3.21 -31.96
CA GLU A 864 -37.71 -4.51 -32.45
C GLU A 864 -36.93 -4.37 -33.77
N GLN A 865 -37.41 -3.55 -34.72
CA GLN A 865 -36.69 -3.24 -35.96
C GLN A 865 -35.35 -2.51 -35.73
N ALA A 866 -35.30 -1.57 -34.78
CA ALA A 866 -34.05 -0.87 -34.44
C ALA A 866 -33.02 -1.85 -33.84
N TYR A 867 -33.45 -2.72 -32.93
CA TYR A 867 -32.59 -3.73 -32.32
C TYR A 867 -32.11 -4.78 -33.32
N LEU A 868 -32.99 -5.28 -34.19
CA LEU A 868 -32.60 -6.18 -35.26
C LEU A 868 -31.62 -5.52 -36.23
N ALA A 869 -31.83 -4.25 -36.59
CA ALA A 869 -30.89 -3.52 -37.44
C ALA A 869 -29.49 -3.39 -36.82
N LEU A 870 -29.41 -3.12 -35.51
CA LEU A 870 -28.15 -3.09 -34.77
C LEU A 870 -27.47 -4.46 -34.71
N ARG A 871 -28.21 -5.51 -34.32
CA ARG A 871 -27.67 -6.89 -34.21
C ARG A 871 -27.18 -7.41 -35.56
N LEU A 872 -27.98 -7.26 -36.62
CA LEU A 872 -27.59 -7.66 -37.97
C LEU A 872 -26.36 -6.89 -38.46
N SER A 873 -26.31 -5.58 -38.21
CA SER A 873 -25.14 -4.76 -38.56
C SER A 873 -23.87 -5.22 -37.86
N LEU A 874 -23.97 -5.50 -36.56
CA LEU A 874 -22.85 -5.97 -35.76
C LEU A 874 -22.37 -7.34 -36.27
N ALA A 875 -23.29 -8.30 -36.45
CA ALA A 875 -22.99 -9.63 -36.97
C ALA A 875 -22.32 -9.61 -38.35
N VAL A 876 -22.81 -8.76 -39.26
CA VAL A 876 -22.22 -8.57 -40.60
C VAL A 876 -20.81 -7.96 -40.49
N SER A 877 -20.62 -6.95 -39.64
CA SER A 877 -19.29 -6.35 -39.42
C SER A 877 -18.27 -7.35 -38.86
N MET A 878 -18.76 -8.38 -38.17
CA MET A 878 -17.94 -9.40 -37.54
C MET A 878 -17.71 -10.62 -38.42
N LYS A 879 -18.31 -10.73 -39.61
CA LYS A 879 -18.29 -11.93 -40.47
C LYS A 879 -16.90 -12.56 -40.65
N GLN A 880 -15.86 -11.76 -40.90
CA GLN A 880 -14.49 -12.29 -41.09
C GLN A 880 -13.92 -12.91 -39.81
N SER A 881 -14.29 -12.35 -38.65
CA SER A 881 -13.81 -12.81 -37.35
C SER A 881 -14.69 -13.92 -36.76
N HIS A 882 -16.02 -13.79 -36.82
CA HIS A 882 -17.03 -14.65 -36.20
C HIS A 882 -18.19 -14.96 -37.18
N PRO A 883 -17.98 -15.86 -38.16
CA PRO A 883 -18.97 -16.19 -39.19
C PRO A 883 -20.04 -17.16 -38.67
N PHE A 884 -20.77 -16.81 -37.61
CA PHE A 884 -21.80 -17.67 -37.02
C PHE A 884 -23.13 -17.62 -37.81
N PRO A 885 -23.95 -18.70 -37.75
CA PRO A 885 -25.30 -18.71 -38.31
C PRO A 885 -26.26 -17.91 -37.43
N PHE A 886 -27.26 -17.29 -38.05
CA PHE A 886 -28.37 -16.69 -37.33
C PHE A 886 -29.42 -17.73 -36.98
N ILE A 887 -29.87 -17.72 -35.72
CA ILE A 887 -30.91 -18.60 -35.20
C ILE A 887 -32.07 -17.74 -34.73
N MET A 888 -33.27 -17.96 -35.25
CA MET A 888 -34.42 -17.10 -35.03
C MET A 888 -35.61 -17.94 -34.58
N ASP A 889 -36.21 -17.66 -33.42
CA ASP A 889 -37.40 -18.36 -32.89
C ASP A 889 -38.58 -17.37 -32.81
N ASP A 890 -39.51 -17.50 -33.75
CA ASP A 890 -40.70 -16.65 -33.91
C ASP A 890 -40.42 -15.12 -33.91
N ALA A 891 -39.21 -14.69 -34.28
CA ALA A 891 -38.71 -13.31 -34.12
C ALA A 891 -39.53 -12.17 -34.78
N PHE A 892 -40.56 -12.45 -35.59
CA PHE A 892 -41.31 -11.47 -36.39
C PHE A 892 -42.82 -11.38 -36.08
N VAL A 893 -43.28 -11.95 -34.96
CA VAL A 893 -44.72 -12.04 -34.62
C VAL A 893 -45.43 -10.68 -34.56
N HIS A 894 -44.76 -9.60 -34.16
CA HIS A 894 -45.38 -8.26 -34.05
C HIS A 894 -45.28 -7.41 -35.33
N PHE A 895 -44.76 -7.96 -36.43
CA PHE A 895 -44.59 -7.21 -37.67
C PHE A 895 -45.87 -7.27 -38.50
N ASP A 896 -46.36 -6.09 -38.91
CA ASP A 896 -47.37 -6.01 -39.94
C ASP A 896 -46.82 -6.53 -41.28
N ARG A 897 -47.72 -6.77 -42.24
CA ARG A 897 -47.36 -7.32 -43.55
C ARG A 897 -46.29 -6.51 -44.30
N SER A 898 -46.29 -5.18 -44.14
CA SER A 898 -45.32 -4.30 -44.80
C SER A 898 -43.93 -4.42 -44.14
N ARG A 899 -43.87 -4.36 -42.82
CA ARG A 899 -42.64 -4.52 -42.02
C ARG A 899 -42.01 -5.89 -42.21
N LEU A 900 -42.85 -6.94 -42.22
CA LEU A 900 -42.41 -8.29 -42.49
C LEU A 900 -41.78 -8.41 -43.89
N GLN A 901 -42.39 -7.81 -44.92
CA GLN A 901 -41.83 -7.81 -46.27
C GLN A 901 -40.45 -7.14 -46.33
N GLN A 902 -40.26 -6.01 -45.64
CA GLN A 902 -38.96 -5.36 -45.57
C GLN A 902 -37.92 -6.22 -44.84
N MET A 903 -38.32 -6.92 -43.77
CA MET A 903 -37.46 -7.85 -43.07
C MET A 903 -37.05 -9.03 -43.97
N ILE A 904 -38.00 -9.62 -44.69
CA ILE A 904 -37.74 -10.71 -45.65
C ILE A 904 -36.73 -10.26 -46.71
N ASN A 905 -36.89 -9.06 -47.26
CA ASN A 905 -35.96 -8.51 -48.24
C ASN A 905 -34.55 -8.34 -47.67
N LEU A 906 -34.43 -7.86 -46.43
CA LEU A 906 -33.15 -7.72 -45.74
C LEU A 906 -32.50 -9.09 -45.47
N VAL A 907 -33.26 -10.08 -44.97
CA VAL A 907 -32.74 -11.43 -44.75
C VAL A 907 -32.29 -12.07 -46.07
N LYS A 908 -33.02 -11.85 -47.18
CA LYS A 908 -32.63 -12.33 -48.51
C LYS A 908 -31.32 -11.72 -49.02
N GLU A 909 -31.02 -10.48 -48.65
CA GLU A 909 -29.73 -9.83 -48.93
C GLU A 909 -28.61 -10.47 -48.07
N LEU A 910 -28.90 -10.74 -46.80
CA LEU A 910 -27.89 -11.26 -45.87
C LEU A 910 -27.64 -12.77 -45.97
N GLN A 911 -28.59 -13.55 -46.50
CA GLN A 911 -28.48 -15.01 -46.60
C GLN A 911 -27.41 -15.48 -47.61
N GLU A 912 -26.93 -14.59 -48.49
CA GLU A 912 -25.78 -14.87 -49.37
C GLU A 912 -24.51 -15.05 -48.55
N GLU A 913 -24.43 -14.36 -47.41
CA GLU A 913 -23.24 -14.26 -46.58
C GLU A 913 -23.32 -15.04 -45.26
N HIS A 914 -24.53 -15.25 -44.74
CA HIS A 914 -24.80 -15.95 -43.49
C HIS A 914 -25.88 -17.04 -43.66
N GLN A 915 -25.76 -18.12 -42.90
CA GLN A 915 -26.83 -19.12 -42.80
C GLN A 915 -27.89 -18.63 -41.80
N PHE A 916 -29.16 -18.76 -42.16
CA PHE A 916 -30.31 -18.42 -41.31
C PHE A 916 -31.13 -19.67 -40.99
N ILE A 917 -31.39 -19.90 -39.70
CA ILE A 917 -32.23 -20.97 -39.18
C ILE A 917 -33.42 -20.32 -38.49
N TYR A 918 -34.60 -20.40 -39.10
CA TYR A 918 -35.81 -19.77 -38.59
C TYR A 918 -36.83 -20.82 -38.14
N PHE A 919 -37.28 -20.73 -36.89
CA PHE A 919 -38.34 -21.53 -36.33
C PHE A 919 -39.63 -20.70 -36.30
N THR A 920 -40.71 -21.25 -36.89
CA THR A 920 -42.00 -20.57 -36.89
C THR A 920 -43.21 -21.50 -36.85
N CYS A 921 -44.35 -20.98 -36.39
CA CYS A 921 -45.66 -21.63 -36.47
C CYS A 921 -46.59 -21.04 -37.55
N HIS A 922 -46.18 -19.98 -38.24
CA HIS A 922 -47.03 -19.25 -39.19
C HIS A 922 -46.79 -19.73 -40.63
N GLU A 923 -47.81 -20.37 -41.22
CA GLU A 923 -47.77 -20.86 -42.61
C GLU A 923 -47.46 -19.75 -43.64
N ASP A 924 -47.87 -18.50 -43.34
CA ASP A 924 -47.59 -17.32 -44.17
C ASP A 924 -46.08 -17.08 -44.39
N MET A 925 -45.22 -17.55 -43.46
CA MET A 925 -43.76 -17.46 -43.58
C MET A 925 -43.18 -18.41 -44.64
N GLN A 926 -43.87 -19.51 -44.97
CA GLN A 926 -43.45 -20.41 -46.04
C GLN A 926 -43.54 -19.70 -47.40
N GLN A 927 -44.58 -18.88 -47.59
CA GLN A 927 -44.78 -18.12 -48.82
C GLN A 927 -43.75 -16.98 -48.98
N ALA A 928 -43.22 -16.47 -47.87
CA ALA A 928 -42.24 -15.40 -47.85
C ALA A 928 -40.85 -15.80 -48.41
N TRP A 929 -40.42 -17.05 -48.14
CA TRP A 929 -39.15 -17.61 -48.60
C TRP A 929 -39.35 -18.88 -49.45
N PRO A 930 -39.77 -18.75 -50.72
CA PRO A 930 -40.02 -19.89 -51.60
C PRO A 930 -38.77 -20.71 -51.93
N SER A 931 -37.57 -20.14 -51.74
CA SER A 931 -36.28 -20.82 -51.93
C SER A 931 -35.70 -21.41 -50.64
N ALA A 932 -36.38 -21.28 -49.49
CA ALA A 932 -35.90 -21.85 -48.22
C ALA A 932 -36.14 -23.35 -48.16
N GLN A 933 -35.25 -24.07 -47.49
CA GLN A 933 -35.51 -25.47 -47.14
C GLN A 933 -36.52 -25.53 -46.00
N ILE A 934 -37.67 -26.15 -46.23
CA ILE A 934 -38.72 -26.30 -45.22
C ILE A 934 -38.57 -27.66 -44.52
N ILE A 935 -38.54 -27.64 -43.19
CA ILE A 935 -38.47 -28.82 -42.33
C ILE A 935 -39.73 -28.85 -41.47
N HIS A 936 -40.70 -29.68 -41.85
CA HIS A 936 -41.93 -29.85 -41.10
C HIS A 936 -41.72 -30.75 -39.88
N LEU A 937 -41.98 -30.20 -38.69
CA LEU A 937 -41.90 -30.92 -37.41
C LEU A 937 -43.18 -31.70 -37.08
N ALA A 938 -44.28 -31.42 -37.80
CA ALA A 938 -45.62 -31.95 -37.56
C ALA A 938 -45.87 -33.37 -38.10
N ASN A 939 -44.98 -33.94 -38.91
CA ASN A 939 -45.20 -35.25 -39.54
C ASN A 939 -43.92 -36.09 -39.53
N THR A 940 -43.87 -37.12 -38.68
CA THR A 940 -43.34 -38.47 -38.98
C THR A 940 -43.30 -39.33 -37.71
N GLU A 941 -44.47 -39.72 -37.19
CA GLU A 941 -44.62 -41.03 -36.56
C GLU A 941 -44.74 -42.07 -37.68
N ARG A 942 -43.61 -42.50 -38.23
CA ARG A 942 -43.49 -43.83 -38.84
C ARG A 942 -42.20 -44.44 -38.37
N SER A 943 -42.29 -45.13 -37.25
CA SER A 943 -41.47 -46.29 -36.95
C SER A 943 -41.56 -47.26 -38.14
N VAL A 944 -40.58 -47.21 -39.03
CA VAL A 944 -40.30 -48.34 -39.91
C VAL A 944 -39.30 -49.21 -39.17
N HIS A 945 -39.78 -50.37 -38.73
CA HIS A 945 -38.99 -51.42 -38.10
C HIS A 945 -37.85 -51.91 -39.02
N SER A 946 -36.63 -52.02 -38.47
CA SER A 946 -35.62 -53.03 -38.78
C SER A 946 -34.66 -53.13 -37.60
#